data_AF-A0A350G1J3-F1
#
_entry.id   AF-A0A350G1J3-F1
#
_cell.length_a   1.000
_cell.length_b   1.000
_cell.length_c   1.000
_cell.angle_alpha   90.00
_cell.angle_beta   90.00
_cell.angle_gamma   90.00
#
_symmetry.space_group_name_H-M   'P 1'
#
loop_
_entity.id
_entity.type
_entity.pdbx_description
1 polymer ?
#
loop_
_entity_poly.entity_id
_entity_poly.type
_entity_poly.pdbx_seq_one_letter_code
_entity_poly.pdbx_strand_id
1 'polypeptide(L)'
;MKKTVRMFLVLVIVSMLLLPSLVTAQEVYPAGISVLDDFNRANGGIGGNWSGNKSRYRVSNNQLLVRYNGSNTDIYWKEKFGADQEAFVTFVHVDNYAIENNLLLKAQSRRTWGDGVILASYDAVNDAVSVWTWKWPQGWKKYGDDIPVTFEDGDTFSARALGNGMVEVYRNGELLGTRDITAWPYYDKGGYIGLWFSGARDAVLDDFGGGTLIDPPYQLVDLQLLAFNDYHGHLERTTPGTLDGAPAGGAEFLSAKLSELRAGNEHSLTVAAGDLIGGSPAFSGLFHDEPSVESLNAMQLDVSSVGNHEFDEGVTELLRMQNGGCHPIDGCYFPAAPFAGANFKWLAANVVHETTGETPLPPYWVDEFDGVKIGFIGMTLEATDTLVAASGIQGWEFLDEADTANALVPMLKAQGVEAIVVLLHEGGSQTPPPGDVDACVGISGPIVAINDALDPEIDAIITGHTHLPYNCMLTDSDGQPRIVTSAYSFGRVVTEVDLVLDKRTQDVRRDLSTSTNHTVIQAALTPDPALTAVIAKWQPLFNAAGTTPVGTITADINRGGVNGSDRGVESPAGNLVADAQLWATSASGAQIAFMNPGGVRSDLRYLQSAGEGDGVVTYGEAFTFQPFGNTLVTYPMTGAQIISVLEQQCQPLGSSRPFLHLGVSNGFTYDLAKTIAGGNCTSVTVSNVKLNGVALNPVATYMVTVNNFLADGGDNFTTFGTVTAPRLDGGNDLLALVNYLGTFSPVAPPSINRVNELP
;
A
#
# COMPACT_ATOMS: atom_id res chain seq x y z
N MET A 1 14.83 57.64 24.57
CA MET A 1 13.69 58.57 24.36
C MET A 1 12.53 57.72 23.85
N LYS A 2 11.55 57.33 24.68
CA LYS A 2 10.24 57.99 24.82
C LYS A 2 9.64 58.38 23.46
N LYS A 3 8.63 57.62 22.99
CA LYS A 3 7.19 58.00 22.87
C LYS A 3 6.95 58.95 21.66
N THR A 4 5.91 58.85 20.82
CA THR A 4 4.47 58.66 21.11
C THR A 4 3.65 58.67 19.79
N VAL A 5 2.49 57.97 19.79
CA VAL A 5 1.13 58.44 19.36
C VAL A 5 0.65 58.08 17.93
N ARG A 6 -0.33 57.14 17.75
CA ARG A 6 -1.84 57.24 17.86
C ARG A 6 -2.44 57.81 16.55
N MET A 7 -3.60 57.44 15.98
CA MET A 7 -4.81 56.65 16.32
C MET A 7 -5.72 56.71 15.05
N PHE A 8 -6.51 55.70 14.67
CA PHE A 8 -8.00 55.61 14.75
C PHE A 8 -8.43 54.42 13.87
N LEU A 9 -9.25 53.44 14.28
CA LEU A 9 -10.72 53.44 14.50
C LEU A 9 -11.06 52.07 15.20
N VAL A 10 -11.59 51.88 16.43
CA VAL A 10 -12.94 52.12 17.02
C VAL A 10 -14.05 51.39 16.22
N LEU A 11 -14.91 50.47 16.71
CA LEU A 11 -15.26 49.92 18.03
C LEU A 11 -16.27 48.73 17.87
N VAL A 12 -16.17 47.71 18.74
CA VAL A 12 -17.24 46.98 19.47
C VAL A 12 -18.34 46.19 18.72
N ILE A 13 -18.49 44.90 19.10
CA ILE A 13 -19.74 44.29 19.59
C ILE A 13 -19.44 42.92 20.28
N VAL A 14 -19.74 42.89 21.58
CA VAL A 14 -20.36 41.80 22.36
C VAL A 14 -19.54 40.57 22.78
N SER A 15 -19.14 40.60 24.05
CA SER A 15 -19.13 39.46 24.96
C SER A 15 -20.51 38.79 24.99
N MET A 16 -20.62 37.58 24.47
CA MET A 16 -21.59 36.55 24.88
C MET A 16 -21.27 35.28 24.10
N LEU A 17 -20.59 34.33 24.75
CA LEU A 17 -20.59 32.89 24.44
C LEU A 17 -19.78 32.19 25.55
N LEU A 18 -20.31 32.26 26.78
CA LEU A 18 -20.10 31.21 27.77
C LEU A 18 -21.17 30.16 27.47
N LEU A 19 -20.82 29.16 26.68
CA LEU A 19 -21.49 27.86 26.71
C LEU A 19 -20.58 26.91 27.49
N PRO A 20 -21.15 26.05 28.36
CA PRO A 20 -20.36 25.13 29.14
C PRO A 20 -19.69 24.14 28.19
N SER A 21 -18.43 23.87 28.50
CA SER A 21 -17.67 22.71 28.07
C SER A 21 -18.59 21.49 27.90
N LEU A 22 -18.62 20.96 26.68
CA LEU A 22 -18.99 19.57 26.46
C LEU A 22 -18.13 18.76 27.42
N VAL A 23 -18.78 18.15 28.40
CA VAL A 23 -18.23 17.06 29.17
C VAL A 23 -17.94 15.98 28.14
N THR A 24 -16.68 15.88 27.72
CA THR A 24 -16.16 14.66 27.12
C THR A 24 -16.41 13.57 28.16
N ALA A 25 -17.11 12.51 27.76
CA ALA A 25 -17.10 11.28 28.54
C ALA A 25 -15.62 10.93 28.73
N GLN A 26 -15.13 11.09 29.95
CA GLN A 26 -13.79 10.67 30.30
C GLN A 26 -13.77 9.16 30.06
N GLU A 27 -13.00 8.74 29.05
CA GLU A 27 -12.73 7.32 28.84
C GLU A 27 -12.28 6.75 30.17
N VAL A 28 -12.98 5.70 30.62
CA VAL A 28 -12.66 5.03 31.87
C VAL A 28 -11.35 4.29 31.64
N TYR A 29 -10.26 4.89 32.08
CA TYR A 29 -8.99 4.19 32.20
C TYR A 29 -9.09 3.23 33.39
N PRO A 30 -8.64 1.97 33.26
CA PRO A 30 -7.89 1.39 32.13
C PRO A 30 -8.75 0.84 30.98
N ALA A 31 -8.27 1.01 29.75
CA ALA A 31 -8.87 0.41 28.55
C ALA A 31 -8.66 -1.12 28.55
N GLY A 32 -9.74 -1.88 28.31
CA GLY A 32 -9.69 -3.35 28.17
C GLY A 32 -9.84 -4.15 29.47
N ILE A 33 -9.97 -3.50 30.64
CA ILE A 33 -10.16 -4.18 31.93
C ILE A 33 -11.30 -3.52 32.72
N SER A 34 -12.22 -4.34 33.24
CA SER A 34 -13.45 -3.88 33.89
C SER A 34 -13.31 -3.55 35.38
N VAL A 35 -14.14 -2.62 35.86
CA VAL A 35 -14.46 -2.50 37.29
C VAL A 35 -15.09 -3.81 37.76
N LEU A 36 -14.50 -4.42 38.80
CA LEU A 36 -14.95 -5.69 39.37
C LEU A 36 -15.89 -5.45 40.56
N ASP A 37 -15.67 -4.36 41.30
CA ASP A 37 -16.47 -3.97 42.44
C ASP A 37 -16.51 -2.44 42.56
N ASP A 38 -17.66 -1.86 42.22
CA ASP A 38 -17.95 -0.43 42.29
C ASP A 38 -18.45 0.01 43.68
N PHE A 39 -18.50 -0.91 44.64
CA PHE A 39 -18.99 -0.72 46.01
C PHE A 39 -20.38 -0.06 46.16
N ASN A 40 -21.14 0.13 45.08
CA ASN A 40 -22.42 0.85 45.02
C ASN A 40 -23.58 0.02 45.57
N ARG A 41 -23.53 -0.24 46.87
CA ARG A 41 -24.52 -1.05 47.59
C ARG A 41 -24.70 -0.57 49.03
N ALA A 42 -25.74 -1.10 49.68
CA ALA A 42 -26.06 -0.75 51.05
C ALA A 42 -24.89 -0.98 52.02
N ASN A 43 -24.75 -0.09 53.01
CA ASN A 43 -23.72 -0.15 54.04
C ASN A 43 -23.63 -1.54 54.67
N GLY A 44 -22.43 -2.11 54.72
CA GLY A 44 -22.26 -3.50 55.16
C GLY A 44 -20.88 -4.08 54.85
N GLY A 45 -20.78 -5.40 54.86
CA GLY A 45 -19.55 -6.08 54.44
C GLY A 45 -19.32 -5.95 52.93
N ILE A 46 -18.07 -6.08 52.49
CA ILE A 46 -17.67 -5.94 51.07
C ILE A 46 -18.16 -7.07 50.16
N GLY A 47 -18.86 -8.08 50.69
CA GLY A 47 -19.55 -9.09 49.88
C GLY A 47 -18.82 -10.42 49.71
N GLY A 48 -19.36 -11.23 48.81
CA GLY A 48 -18.98 -12.63 48.59
C GLY A 48 -17.81 -12.83 47.64
N ASN A 49 -17.53 -11.87 46.75
CA ASN A 49 -16.50 -11.99 45.71
C ASN A 49 -15.07 -11.80 46.25
N TRP A 50 -14.95 -11.20 47.43
CA TRP A 50 -13.70 -11.07 48.15
C TRP A 50 -13.40 -12.28 49.05
N SER A 51 -12.11 -12.56 49.25
CA SER A 51 -11.56 -13.42 50.31
C SER A 51 -10.49 -12.67 51.13
N GLY A 52 -9.84 -13.33 52.08
CA GLY A 52 -8.89 -12.69 53.01
C GLY A 52 -9.58 -12.02 54.20
N ASN A 53 -8.99 -10.94 54.71
CA ASN A 53 -9.35 -10.25 55.94
C ASN A 53 -10.53 -9.26 55.78
N LYS A 54 -11.66 -9.72 55.23
CA LYS A 54 -12.80 -8.86 54.85
C LYS A 54 -13.37 -7.97 55.96
N SER A 55 -13.29 -8.40 57.22
CA SER A 55 -13.79 -7.62 58.35
C SER A 55 -13.04 -6.31 58.58
N ARG A 56 -11.89 -6.11 57.93
CA ARG A 56 -11.09 -4.90 57.96
C ARG A 56 -11.61 -3.80 57.05
N TYR A 57 -12.60 -4.11 56.21
CA TYR A 57 -13.24 -3.17 55.28
C TYR A 57 -14.74 -3.17 55.50
N ARG A 58 -15.41 -2.12 55.02
CA ARG A 58 -16.87 -2.11 54.87
C ARG A 58 -17.27 -1.22 53.71
N VAL A 59 -18.43 -1.51 53.12
CA VAL A 59 -19.13 -0.54 52.29
C VAL A 59 -19.79 0.49 53.20
N SER A 60 -19.57 1.78 52.92
CA SER A 60 -20.07 2.93 53.66
C SER A 60 -20.34 4.06 52.69
N ASN A 61 -21.60 4.52 52.60
CA ASN A 61 -22.01 5.57 51.66
C ASN A 61 -21.65 5.23 50.21
N ASN A 62 -21.95 4.00 49.78
CA ASN A 62 -21.64 3.45 48.46
C ASN A 62 -20.15 3.33 48.12
N GLN A 63 -19.25 3.48 49.10
CA GLN A 63 -17.79 3.46 48.89
C GLN A 63 -17.13 2.44 49.83
N LEU A 64 -15.91 2.02 49.50
CA LEU A 64 -15.11 1.13 50.33
C LEU A 64 -14.34 1.94 51.39
N LEU A 65 -14.68 1.74 52.67
CA LEU A 65 -13.97 2.32 53.80
C LEU A 65 -13.03 1.29 54.44
N VAL A 66 -11.75 1.64 54.56
CA VAL A 66 -10.78 0.90 55.38
C VAL A 66 -11.08 1.14 56.86
N ARG A 67 -11.06 0.11 57.73
CA ARG A 67 -11.48 0.25 59.15
C ARG A 67 -10.38 0.00 60.16
N TYR A 68 -9.20 -0.39 59.70
CA TYR A 68 -8.17 -0.96 60.54
C TYR A 68 -6.81 -0.31 60.29
N ASN A 69 -6.09 -0.03 61.37
CA ASN A 69 -4.84 0.72 61.32
C ASN A 69 -3.58 -0.16 61.41
N GLY A 70 -3.70 -1.47 61.20
CA GLY A 70 -2.56 -2.40 61.25
C GLY A 70 -2.41 -3.19 59.95
N SER A 71 -1.36 -3.98 59.84
CA SER A 71 -0.89 -4.58 58.58
C SER A 71 -1.59 -5.88 58.13
N ASN A 72 -2.56 -6.41 58.89
CA ASN A 72 -3.25 -7.67 58.55
C ASN A 72 -4.62 -7.38 57.90
N THR A 73 -4.60 -6.80 56.70
CA THR A 73 -5.75 -6.29 55.94
C THR A 73 -5.83 -6.83 54.52
N ASP A 74 -4.95 -7.71 54.10
CA ASP A 74 -4.98 -8.28 52.76
C ASP A 74 -6.35 -8.91 52.41
N ILE A 75 -6.91 -8.46 51.29
CA ILE A 75 -8.10 -9.02 50.65
C ILE A 75 -7.81 -9.31 49.19
N TYR A 76 -8.44 -10.36 48.67
CA TYR A 76 -8.20 -10.85 47.32
C TYR A 76 -9.52 -10.96 46.58
N TRP A 77 -9.52 -10.60 45.31
CA TRP A 77 -10.57 -11.00 44.41
C TRP A 77 -10.51 -12.51 44.21
N LYS A 78 -11.66 -13.20 44.24
CA LYS A 78 -11.68 -14.68 44.25
C LYS A 78 -11.35 -15.32 42.91
N GLU A 79 -11.49 -14.59 41.82
CA GLU A 79 -11.12 -15.03 40.48
C GLU A 79 -9.61 -14.95 40.29
N LYS A 80 -9.05 -15.95 39.61
CA LYS A 80 -7.63 -16.02 39.29
C LYS A 80 -7.44 -15.55 37.85
N PHE A 81 -6.47 -14.69 37.61
CA PHE A 81 -6.19 -14.13 36.29
C PHE A 81 -4.87 -14.69 35.70
N GLY A 82 -4.61 -14.36 34.43
CA GLY A 82 -3.50 -14.86 33.61
C GLY A 82 -2.13 -14.30 34.03
N ALA A 83 -1.06 -14.62 33.29
CA ALA A 83 0.28 -14.14 33.64
C ALA A 83 0.41 -12.61 33.52
N ASP A 84 -0.31 -11.98 32.60
CA ASP A 84 -0.37 -10.53 32.45
C ASP A 84 -1.59 -10.00 33.15
N GLN A 85 -1.40 -9.23 34.22
CA GLN A 85 -2.50 -8.76 35.05
C GLN A 85 -2.39 -7.28 35.35
N GLU A 86 -3.53 -6.60 35.35
CA GLU A 86 -3.66 -5.26 35.89
C GLU A 86 -4.56 -5.28 37.13
N ALA A 87 -4.30 -4.38 38.06
CA ALA A 87 -5.26 -4.01 39.12
C ALA A 87 -5.29 -2.49 39.26
N PHE A 88 -6.46 -1.97 39.60
CA PHE A 88 -6.66 -0.55 39.85
C PHE A 88 -7.67 -0.29 40.96
N VAL A 89 -7.59 0.90 41.53
CA VAL A 89 -8.57 1.44 42.48
C VAL A 89 -8.58 2.95 42.41
N THR A 90 -9.74 3.56 42.62
CA THR A 90 -9.87 5.01 42.73
C THR A 90 -9.82 5.43 44.20
N PHE A 91 -8.97 6.40 44.52
CA PHE A 91 -8.95 7.02 45.83
C PHE A 91 -10.06 8.07 45.91
N VAL A 92 -11.16 7.77 46.61
CA VAL A 92 -12.13 8.81 46.97
C VAL A 92 -11.53 9.75 47.99
N HIS A 93 -10.80 9.19 48.95
CA HIS A 93 -10.04 9.94 49.93
C HIS A 93 -8.70 9.27 50.21
N VAL A 94 -7.61 10.01 50.02
CA VAL A 94 -6.26 9.58 50.38
C VAL A 94 -5.99 9.89 51.85
N ASP A 95 -5.71 8.87 52.65
CA ASP A 95 -5.24 9.05 54.03
C ASP A 95 -3.74 9.40 54.01
N ASN A 96 -3.42 10.67 54.26
CA ASN A 96 -2.05 11.18 54.23
C ASN A 96 -1.12 10.57 55.31
N TYR A 97 -1.65 9.74 56.21
CA TYR A 97 -0.86 8.98 57.18
C TYR A 97 -0.66 7.51 56.78
N ALA A 98 -1.21 7.09 55.65
CA ALA A 98 -1.11 5.73 55.13
C ALA A 98 0.30 5.45 54.61
N ILE A 99 1.01 4.57 55.31
CA ILE A 99 2.35 4.12 54.94
C ILE A 99 2.33 2.97 53.90
N GLU A 100 1.19 2.28 53.74
CA GLU A 100 1.00 1.27 52.69
C GLU A 100 -0.43 1.31 52.15
N ASN A 101 -0.58 1.78 50.91
CA ASN A 101 -1.79 1.61 50.10
C ASN A 101 -1.43 0.66 48.94
N ASN A 102 -1.68 -0.63 49.12
CA ASN A 102 -1.16 -1.64 48.20
C ASN A 102 -2.23 -2.13 47.23
N LEU A 103 -1.86 -2.13 45.95
CA LEU A 103 -2.48 -2.95 44.93
C LEU A 103 -1.75 -4.29 44.86
N LEU A 104 -2.45 -5.38 45.13
CA LEU A 104 -1.91 -6.74 44.94
C LEU A 104 -2.11 -7.13 43.47
N LEU A 105 -1.05 -7.56 42.81
CA LEU A 105 -1.04 -7.83 41.37
C LEU A 105 -0.98 -9.33 41.05
N LYS A 106 -0.19 -10.11 41.80
CA LYS A 106 -0.06 -11.57 41.61
C LYS A 106 0.10 -12.32 42.93
N ALA A 107 -0.97 -12.44 43.72
CA ALA A 107 -0.96 -13.35 44.86
C ALA A 107 -1.11 -14.80 44.38
N GLN A 108 -0.25 -15.71 44.85
CA GLN A 108 -0.29 -17.13 44.49
C GLN A 108 -1.41 -17.89 45.22
N SER A 109 -2.07 -17.23 46.18
CA SER A 109 -3.18 -17.78 46.96
C SER A 109 -4.19 -16.70 47.30
N ARG A 110 -5.48 -17.01 47.10
CA ARG A 110 -6.59 -16.11 47.48
C ARG A 110 -6.83 -16.02 48.98
N ARG A 111 -5.98 -16.64 49.80
CA ARG A 111 -6.14 -16.73 51.26
C ARG A 111 -4.96 -16.17 52.04
N THR A 112 -3.78 -16.09 51.43
CA THR A 112 -2.57 -15.64 52.10
C THR A 112 -1.55 -15.16 51.07
N TRP A 113 -0.87 -14.07 51.40
CA TRP A 113 0.29 -13.58 50.67
C TRP A 113 1.53 -14.47 50.87
N GLY A 114 1.53 -15.31 51.90
CA GLY A 114 2.64 -16.18 52.30
C GLY A 114 2.93 -17.36 51.36
N ASP A 115 2.17 -17.51 50.28
CA ASP A 115 2.50 -18.45 49.20
C ASP A 115 3.30 -17.77 48.07
N GLY A 116 3.38 -16.44 48.09
CA GLY A 116 3.96 -15.60 47.04
C GLY A 116 3.02 -14.45 46.72
N VAL A 117 3.51 -13.21 46.74
CA VAL A 117 2.75 -12.05 46.27
C VAL A 117 3.68 -11.02 45.64
N ILE A 118 3.15 -10.26 44.70
CA ILE A 118 3.71 -8.98 44.29
C ILE A 118 2.66 -7.89 44.44
N LEU A 119 3.10 -6.72 44.89
CA LEU A 119 2.29 -5.54 45.08
C LEU A 119 3.00 -4.27 44.63
N ALA A 120 2.21 -3.28 44.22
CA ALA A 120 2.61 -1.89 44.13
C ALA A 120 2.08 -1.16 45.38
N SER A 121 2.97 -0.59 46.18
CA SER A 121 2.68 0.05 47.46
C SER A 121 2.83 1.56 47.33
N TYR A 122 1.73 2.30 47.45
CA TYR A 122 1.77 3.76 47.58
C TYR A 122 1.92 4.16 49.05
N ASP A 123 3.01 4.84 49.37
CA ASP A 123 3.28 5.47 50.67
C ASP A 123 2.91 6.96 50.59
N ALA A 124 1.79 7.34 51.20
CA ALA A 124 1.26 8.70 51.17
C ALA A 124 2.07 9.66 52.07
N VAL A 125 2.88 9.14 53.00
CA VAL A 125 3.74 9.97 53.86
C VAL A 125 4.96 10.46 53.11
N ASN A 126 5.47 9.63 52.19
CA ASN A 126 6.68 9.91 51.42
C ASN A 126 6.42 10.27 49.94
N ASP A 127 5.14 10.36 49.54
CA ASP A 127 4.73 10.66 48.17
C ASP A 127 5.44 9.77 47.14
N ALA A 128 5.37 8.45 47.34
CA ALA A 128 6.01 7.53 46.41
C ALA A 128 5.37 6.14 46.33
N VAL A 129 5.49 5.52 45.15
CA VAL A 129 5.14 4.12 44.93
C VAL A 129 6.38 3.24 44.89
N SER A 130 6.29 2.07 45.49
CA SER A 130 7.34 1.04 45.48
C SER A 130 6.79 -0.32 45.10
N VAL A 131 7.58 -1.12 44.37
CA VAL A 131 7.19 -2.47 43.95
C VAL A 131 7.89 -3.49 44.84
N TRP A 132 7.09 -4.35 45.48
CA TRP A 132 7.55 -5.34 46.43
C TRP A 132 7.05 -6.73 46.08
N THR A 133 7.94 -7.71 46.22
CA THR A 133 7.57 -9.12 46.15
C THR A 133 7.83 -9.80 47.49
N TRP A 134 7.09 -10.88 47.74
CA TRP A 134 7.37 -11.82 48.81
C TRP A 134 7.50 -13.24 48.24
N LYS A 135 8.45 -14.01 48.75
CA LYS A 135 8.46 -15.49 48.67
C LYS A 135 9.19 -16.10 49.86
N TRP A 136 8.84 -17.32 50.26
CA TRP A 136 9.66 -18.09 51.20
C TRP A 136 10.80 -18.79 50.44
N PRO A 137 12.03 -18.86 51.00
CA PRO A 137 12.50 -18.26 52.25
C PRO A 137 13.09 -16.83 52.09
N GLN A 138 12.93 -16.18 50.94
CA GLN A 138 13.54 -14.87 50.66
C GLN A 138 13.01 -13.76 51.58
N GLY A 139 11.73 -13.79 51.93
CA GLY A 139 11.03 -12.68 52.56
C GLY A 139 10.65 -11.59 51.55
N TRP A 140 10.41 -10.38 52.07
CA TRP A 140 10.10 -9.20 51.27
C TRP A 140 11.34 -8.68 50.53
N LYS A 141 11.18 -8.34 49.26
CA LYS A 141 12.20 -7.69 48.44
C LYS A 141 11.58 -6.56 47.62
N LYS A 142 12.17 -5.37 47.75
CA LYS A 142 11.88 -4.20 46.90
C LYS A 142 12.63 -4.30 45.58
N TYR A 143 12.03 -3.79 44.52
CA TYR A 143 12.61 -3.74 43.19
C TYR A 143 12.73 -2.30 42.71
N GLY A 144 13.96 -1.89 42.38
CA GLY A 144 14.33 -0.52 42.00
C GLY A 144 14.13 0.51 43.12
N ASP A 145 14.36 1.77 42.76
CA ASP A 145 14.12 2.92 43.62
C ASP A 145 12.61 3.19 43.78
N ASP A 146 12.23 4.13 44.64
CA ASP A 146 10.85 4.60 44.72
C ASP A 146 10.46 5.41 43.46
N ILE A 147 9.19 5.36 43.07
CA ILE A 147 8.60 6.17 42.00
C ILE A 147 7.93 7.37 42.68
N PRO A 148 8.49 8.60 42.62
CA PRO A 148 7.90 9.75 43.27
C PRO A 148 6.54 10.09 42.63
N VAL A 149 5.49 10.17 43.44
CA VAL A 149 4.14 10.54 43.01
C VAL A 149 3.27 10.91 44.21
N THR A 150 2.45 11.95 44.07
CA THR A 150 1.38 12.27 45.02
C THR A 150 0.05 11.88 44.39
N PHE A 151 -0.77 11.10 45.11
CA PHE A 151 -2.16 10.85 44.73
C PHE A 151 -3.07 11.83 45.47
N GLU A 152 -4.07 12.35 44.77
CA GLU A 152 -5.10 13.24 45.29
C GLU A 152 -6.46 12.51 45.31
N ASP A 153 -7.41 13.07 46.06
CA ASP A 153 -8.79 12.62 46.06
C ASP A 153 -9.37 12.70 44.64
N GLY A 154 -9.86 11.58 44.13
CA GLY A 154 -10.36 11.38 42.77
C GLY A 154 -9.39 10.63 41.85
N ASP A 155 -8.13 10.48 42.23
CA ASP A 155 -7.15 9.80 41.38
C ASP A 155 -7.33 8.28 41.36
N THR A 156 -7.02 7.69 40.22
CA THR A 156 -6.93 6.24 40.04
C THR A 156 -5.49 5.79 40.13
N PHE A 157 -5.21 4.90 41.09
CA PHE A 157 -3.96 4.17 41.20
C PHE A 157 -4.11 2.84 40.46
N SER A 158 -3.19 2.55 39.53
CA SER A 158 -3.17 1.28 38.80
C SER A 158 -1.76 0.77 38.61
N ALA A 159 -1.62 -0.54 38.47
CA ALA A 159 -0.36 -1.16 38.13
C ALA A 159 -0.58 -2.46 37.33
N ARG A 160 0.33 -2.72 36.40
CA ARG A 160 0.39 -3.92 35.57
C ARG A 160 1.58 -4.77 35.98
N ALA A 161 1.37 -6.07 36.14
CA ALA A 161 2.44 -7.04 36.30
C ALA A 161 2.42 -7.98 35.09
N LEU A 162 3.39 -7.80 34.22
CA LEU A 162 3.51 -8.51 32.94
C LEU A 162 4.22 -9.87 33.15
N GLY A 163 3.90 -10.83 32.30
CA GLY A 163 4.45 -12.19 32.28
C GLY A 163 5.92 -12.23 31.87
N ASN A 164 6.42 -11.19 31.21
CA ASN A 164 7.84 -10.99 30.94
C ASN A 164 8.64 -10.51 32.18
N GLY A 165 7.96 -10.21 33.29
CA GLY A 165 8.59 -9.77 34.53
C GLY A 165 8.75 -8.27 34.66
N MET A 166 8.14 -7.45 33.80
CA MET A 166 8.05 -6.01 34.03
C MET A 166 6.80 -5.65 34.84
N VAL A 167 6.92 -4.66 35.72
CA VAL A 167 5.82 -4.08 36.48
C VAL A 167 5.73 -2.60 36.20
N GLU A 168 4.60 -2.16 35.68
CA GLU A 168 4.33 -0.77 35.29
C GLU A 168 3.35 -0.15 36.29
N VAL A 169 3.59 1.09 36.68
CA VAL A 169 2.79 1.81 37.68
C VAL A 169 2.22 3.08 37.05
N TYR A 170 0.94 3.36 37.26
CA TYR A 170 0.24 4.47 36.63
C TYR A 170 -0.59 5.30 37.62
N ARG A 171 -0.81 6.57 37.27
CA ARG A 171 -1.79 7.48 37.89
C ARG A 171 -2.69 8.02 36.79
N ASN A 172 -4.00 7.83 36.92
CA ASN A 172 -4.99 8.31 35.95
C ASN A 172 -4.68 7.88 34.49
N GLY A 173 -4.02 6.74 34.33
CA GLY A 173 -3.57 6.22 33.03
C GLY A 173 -2.22 6.68 32.52
N GLU A 174 -1.57 7.63 33.20
CA GLU A 174 -0.21 8.04 32.87
C GLU A 174 0.83 7.11 33.53
N LEU A 175 1.78 6.59 32.73
CA LEU A 175 2.85 5.73 33.23
C LEU A 175 3.84 6.54 34.08
N LEU A 176 3.97 6.16 35.35
CA LEU A 176 4.90 6.78 36.30
C LEU A 176 6.29 6.11 36.29
N GLY A 177 6.34 4.81 36.00
CA GLY A 177 7.60 4.08 35.88
C GLY A 177 7.45 2.56 35.91
N THR A 178 8.56 1.88 35.58
CA THR A 178 8.60 0.43 35.40
C THR A 178 9.65 -0.23 36.30
N ARG A 179 9.41 -1.45 36.77
CA ARG A 179 10.34 -2.27 37.58
C ARG A 179 10.48 -3.69 37.02
N ASP A 180 11.72 -4.13 36.85
CA ASP A 180 12.04 -5.51 36.46
C ASP A 180 12.03 -6.42 37.71
N ILE A 181 11.15 -7.41 37.70
CA ILE A 181 10.98 -8.40 38.77
C ILE A 181 11.38 -9.82 38.34
N THR A 182 12.08 -10.01 37.22
CA THR A 182 12.45 -11.34 36.67
C THR A 182 13.19 -12.23 37.68
N ALA A 183 13.85 -11.64 38.68
CA ALA A 183 14.45 -12.37 39.79
C ALA A 183 13.45 -13.01 40.79
N TRP A 184 12.15 -12.70 40.69
CA TRP A 184 11.09 -13.29 41.50
C TRP A 184 10.45 -14.48 40.76
N PRO A 185 10.48 -15.71 41.28
CA PRO A 185 10.20 -16.93 40.53
C PRO A 185 8.75 -17.14 40.08
N TYR A 186 7.85 -16.25 40.48
CA TYR A 186 6.43 -16.29 40.07
C TYR A 186 6.08 -15.19 39.06
N TYR A 187 7.07 -14.46 38.52
CA TYR A 187 6.82 -13.33 37.62
C TYR A 187 6.01 -13.75 36.38
N ASP A 188 6.25 -14.96 35.86
CA ASP A 188 5.59 -15.54 34.69
C ASP A 188 4.27 -16.27 35.02
N LYS A 189 3.84 -16.26 36.29
CA LYS A 189 2.63 -16.94 36.75
C LYS A 189 1.47 -15.97 36.92
N GLY A 190 0.27 -16.43 36.59
CA GLY A 190 -0.96 -15.74 36.95
C GLY A 190 -1.28 -15.83 38.45
N GLY A 191 -2.20 -15.00 38.93
CA GLY A 191 -2.45 -14.86 40.36
C GLY A 191 -3.82 -14.29 40.70
N TYR A 192 -3.98 -13.90 41.95
CA TYR A 192 -5.11 -13.15 42.45
C TYR A 192 -4.68 -11.71 42.65
N ILE A 193 -5.50 -10.77 42.18
CA ILE A 193 -5.37 -9.35 42.48
C ILE A 193 -6.12 -9.01 43.77
N GLY A 194 -5.88 -7.82 44.31
CA GLY A 194 -6.57 -7.38 45.50
C GLY A 194 -5.98 -6.12 46.13
N LEU A 195 -6.27 -5.95 47.41
CA LEU A 195 -5.95 -4.75 48.16
C LEU A 195 -5.32 -5.12 49.50
N TRP A 196 -4.34 -4.32 49.94
CA TRP A 196 -3.75 -4.43 51.28
C TRP A 196 -3.41 -3.04 51.78
N PHE A 197 -3.99 -2.63 52.91
CA PHE A 197 -3.78 -1.29 53.48
C PHE A 197 -3.20 -1.32 54.89
N SER A 198 -2.19 -0.49 55.17
CA SER A 198 -1.58 -0.35 56.50
C SER A 198 -1.42 1.13 56.85
N GLY A 199 -1.82 1.50 58.07
CA GLY A 199 -1.81 2.91 58.50
C GLY A 199 -2.88 3.78 57.84
N ALA A 200 -3.79 3.20 57.05
CA ALA A 200 -4.72 3.92 56.17
C ALA A 200 -6.17 3.87 56.67
N ARG A 201 -6.39 4.11 57.98
CA ARG A 201 -7.72 3.93 58.59
C ARG A 201 -8.78 4.84 57.97
N ASP A 202 -8.40 6.01 57.48
CA ASP A 202 -9.34 6.98 56.96
C ASP A 202 -9.42 6.95 55.42
N ALA A 203 -8.69 6.03 54.76
CA ALA A 203 -8.73 5.87 53.31
C ALA A 203 -10.13 5.41 52.84
N VAL A 204 -10.62 6.09 51.81
CA VAL A 204 -11.89 5.77 51.13
C VAL A 204 -11.59 5.49 49.68
N LEU A 205 -12.10 4.38 49.18
CA LEU A 205 -11.81 3.86 47.86
C LEU A 205 -13.12 3.64 47.10
N ASP A 206 -13.02 3.70 45.78
CA ASP A 206 -14.07 3.27 44.89
C ASP A 206 -13.50 2.48 43.70
N ASP A 207 -14.40 1.87 42.93
CA ASP A 207 -14.10 1.28 41.62
C ASP A 207 -12.85 0.39 41.61
N PHE A 208 -12.86 -0.67 42.43
CA PHE A 208 -11.80 -1.66 42.34
C PHE A 208 -12.00 -2.50 41.07
N GLY A 209 -10.97 -2.55 40.23
CA GLY A 209 -10.96 -3.36 39.03
C GLY A 209 -9.62 -4.00 38.75
N GLY A 210 -9.59 -4.78 37.68
CA GLY A 210 -8.42 -5.56 37.32
C GLY A 210 -8.79 -6.82 36.55
N GLY A 211 -7.79 -7.46 35.96
CA GLY A 211 -8.03 -8.63 35.11
C GLY A 211 -6.79 -9.10 34.38
N THR A 212 -6.97 -10.12 33.52
CA THR A 212 -5.95 -10.52 32.56
C THR A 212 -5.86 -9.46 31.46
N LEU A 213 -4.68 -8.96 31.15
CA LEU A 213 -4.48 -8.10 29.99
C LEU A 213 -4.68 -8.90 28.71
N ILE A 214 -5.56 -8.40 27.85
CA ILE A 214 -5.71 -8.86 26.48
C ILE A 214 -4.69 -8.04 25.67
N ASP A 215 -3.76 -8.72 25.00
CA ASP A 215 -2.74 -8.14 24.12
C ASP A 215 -1.69 -7.26 24.82
N PRO A 216 -0.94 -7.81 25.78
CA PRO A 216 0.08 -7.03 26.47
C PRO A 216 1.18 -6.61 25.47
N PRO A 217 1.73 -5.38 25.55
CA PRO A 217 2.58 -4.80 24.51
C PRO A 217 3.77 -5.66 24.08
N TYR A 218 4.37 -6.43 24.98
CA TYR A 218 5.52 -7.28 24.67
C TYR A 218 5.19 -8.54 23.84
N GLN A 219 3.89 -8.87 23.73
CA GLN A 219 3.37 -9.94 22.86
C GLN A 219 2.97 -9.41 21.48
N LEU A 220 2.93 -8.09 21.30
CA LEU A 220 2.68 -7.48 20.01
C LEU A 220 4.00 -7.03 19.37
N VAL A 221 4.00 -6.98 18.05
CA VAL A 221 5.09 -6.45 17.23
C VAL A 221 4.47 -5.53 16.20
N ASP A 222 4.84 -4.25 16.22
CA ASP A 222 4.43 -3.32 15.18
C ASP A 222 5.34 -3.54 13.97
N LEU A 223 4.74 -3.75 12.79
CA LEU A 223 5.43 -3.89 11.52
C LEU A 223 4.85 -2.90 10.52
N GLN A 224 5.68 -1.98 10.06
CA GLN A 224 5.32 -1.04 9.01
C GLN A 224 5.63 -1.63 7.62
N LEU A 225 4.67 -1.58 6.71
CA LEU A 225 4.89 -1.81 5.28
C LEU A 225 4.71 -0.49 4.53
N LEU A 226 5.75 -0.05 3.84
CA LEU A 226 5.72 1.10 2.94
C LEU A 226 5.56 0.61 1.50
N ALA A 227 4.34 0.67 1.00
CA ALA A 227 3.93 0.05 -0.24
C ALA A 227 3.72 1.04 -1.39
N PHE A 228 4.08 0.62 -2.61
CA PHE A 228 3.76 1.36 -3.83
C PHE A 228 3.64 0.42 -5.05
N ASN A 229 3.16 0.93 -6.17
CA ASN A 229 2.89 0.17 -7.40
C ASN A 229 3.04 1.07 -8.63
N ASP A 230 3.14 0.45 -9.81
CA ASP A 230 3.10 1.13 -11.10
C ASP A 230 4.14 2.26 -11.20
N TYR A 231 5.36 2.02 -10.71
CA TYR A 231 6.43 3.00 -10.72
C TYR A 231 6.89 3.33 -12.15
N HIS A 232 6.86 2.35 -13.06
CA HIS A 232 7.16 2.51 -14.49
C HIS A 232 8.43 3.33 -14.77
N GLY A 233 9.47 3.14 -13.97
CA GLY A 233 10.72 3.89 -14.12
C GLY A 233 10.62 5.42 -14.15
N HIS A 234 9.67 6.00 -13.42
CA HIS A 234 9.53 7.46 -13.31
C HIS A 234 10.58 8.05 -12.34
N LEU A 235 11.85 8.03 -12.75
CA LEU A 235 12.97 8.54 -11.95
C LEU A 235 13.02 10.06 -11.93
N GLU A 236 12.86 10.67 -13.11
CA GLU A 236 12.98 12.10 -13.29
C GLU A 236 11.87 12.87 -12.58
N ARG A 237 12.13 14.14 -12.23
CA ARG A 237 11.18 14.96 -11.47
C ARG A 237 9.90 15.30 -12.22
N THR A 238 9.97 15.38 -13.55
CA THR A 238 8.90 15.94 -14.39
C THR A 238 8.01 14.88 -15.01
N THR A 239 8.50 13.65 -15.15
CA THR A 239 7.76 12.57 -15.82
C THR A 239 6.55 12.05 -15.06
N PRO A 240 6.51 11.98 -13.69
CA PRO A 240 5.34 11.47 -12.99
C PRO A 240 4.12 12.41 -13.08
N GLY A 241 4.33 13.67 -13.47
CA GLY A 241 3.29 14.68 -13.59
C GLY A 241 2.88 15.29 -12.25
N THR A 242 1.58 15.55 -12.09
CA THR A 242 1.03 16.24 -10.93
C THR A 242 -0.02 15.40 -10.20
N LEU A 243 -0.21 15.75 -8.93
CA LEU A 243 -1.30 15.30 -8.07
C LEU A 243 -1.91 16.54 -7.41
N ASP A 244 -3.22 16.71 -7.51
CA ASP A 244 -3.96 17.91 -7.05
C ASP A 244 -3.36 19.25 -7.53
N GLY A 245 -2.82 19.24 -8.76
CA GLY A 245 -2.21 20.41 -9.39
C GLY A 245 -0.78 20.72 -8.94
N ALA A 246 -0.20 19.94 -8.04
CA ALA A 246 1.20 20.08 -7.60
C ALA A 246 2.09 18.97 -8.18
N PRO A 247 3.35 19.24 -8.56
CA PRO A 247 4.31 18.20 -8.94
C PRO A 247 4.47 17.15 -7.84
N ALA A 248 4.36 15.88 -8.22
CA ALA A 248 4.40 14.75 -7.30
C ALA A 248 5.27 13.63 -7.86
N GLY A 249 5.84 12.80 -6.97
CA GLY A 249 6.68 11.65 -7.33
C GLY A 249 8.08 12.03 -7.84
N GLY A 250 8.71 11.09 -8.55
CA GLY A 250 10.12 11.12 -8.93
C GLY A 250 10.98 10.40 -7.88
N ALA A 251 12.04 9.69 -8.32
CA ALA A 251 12.81 8.79 -7.45
C ALA A 251 13.33 9.47 -6.17
N GLU A 252 13.88 10.67 -6.31
CA GLU A 252 14.45 11.42 -5.18
C GLU A 252 13.41 11.76 -4.11
N PHE A 253 12.17 12.05 -4.51
CA PHE A 253 11.11 12.45 -3.60
C PHE A 253 10.36 11.26 -3.03
N LEU A 254 10.15 10.21 -3.85
CA LEU A 254 9.60 8.95 -3.35
C LEU A 254 10.55 8.37 -2.29
N SER A 255 11.87 8.36 -2.52
CA SER A 255 12.85 7.89 -1.53
C SER A 255 12.86 8.75 -0.26
N ALA A 256 12.74 10.07 -0.41
CA ALA A 256 12.63 10.97 0.73
C ALA A 256 11.36 10.70 1.56
N LYS A 257 10.22 10.44 0.90
CA LYS A 257 8.97 10.12 1.59
C LYS A 257 9.04 8.77 2.30
N LEU A 258 9.60 7.75 1.66
CA LEU A 258 9.85 6.45 2.29
C LEU A 258 10.75 6.60 3.53
N SER A 259 11.82 7.40 3.43
CA SER A 259 12.73 7.67 4.55
C SER A 259 12.06 8.45 5.68
N GLU A 260 11.17 9.40 5.36
CA GLU A 260 10.38 10.15 6.34
C GLU A 260 9.45 9.23 7.12
N LEU A 261 8.68 8.38 6.42
CA LEU A 261 7.72 7.45 7.05
C LEU A 261 8.42 6.34 7.84
N ARG A 262 9.58 5.87 7.36
CA ARG A 262 10.38 4.86 8.06
C ARG A 262 10.98 5.38 9.38
N ALA A 263 11.11 6.69 9.53
CA ALA A 263 11.82 7.27 10.67
C ALA A 263 11.12 6.98 12.01
N GLY A 264 11.81 6.29 12.91
CA GLY A 264 11.30 5.97 14.25
C GLY A 264 10.61 4.62 14.35
N ASN A 265 10.40 3.93 13.22
CA ASN A 265 9.88 2.57 13.19
C ASN A 265 11.04 1.56 13.28
N GLU A 266 10.96 0.64 14.24
CA GLU A 266 11.98 -0.39 14.45
C GLU A 266 11.93 -1.44 13.35
N HIS A 267 10.72 -1.89 13.00
CA HIS A 267 10.45 -2.87 11.95
C HIS A 267 9.71 -2.19 10.81
N SER A 268 10.37 -2.04 9.66
CA SER A 268 9.79 -1.44 8.48
C SER A 268 10.32 -2.12 7.23
N LEU A 269 9.40 -2.52 6.35
CA LEU A 269 9.69 -3.06 5.02
C LEU A 269 9.17 -2.11 3.96
N THR A 270 9.88 -2.01 2.85
CA THR A 270 9.36 -1.39 1.63
C THR A 270 8.96 -2.49 0.67
N VAL A 271 7.70 -2.47 0.26
CA VAL A 271 7.12 -3.51 -0.59
C VAL A 271 6.49 -2.88 -1.83
N ALA A 272 6.27 -3.68 -2.87
CA ALA A 272 5.59 -3.18 -4.06
C ALA A 272 4.71 -4.23 -4.74
N ALA A 273 3.78 -3.73 -5.55
CA ALA A 273 2.85 -4.55 -6.32
C ALA A 273 3.01 -4.34 -7.83
N GLY A 274 4.19 -4.70 -8.38
CA GLY A 274 4.44 -4.81 -9.83
C GLY A 274 4.48 -3.50 -10.63
N ASP A 275 4.81 -3.65 -11.91
CA ASP A 275 5.03 -2.57 -12.89
C ASP A 275 6.01 -1.51 -12.39
N LEU A 276 7.12 -2.00 -11.86
CA LEU A 276 8.24 -1.17 -11.42
C LEU A 276 9.13 -0.75 -12.59
N ILE A 277 9.14 -1.57 -13.63
CA ILE A 277 9.80 -1.37 -14.92
C ILE A 277 8.77 -1.47 -16.07
N GLY A 278 9.22 -1.31 -17.31
CA GLY A 278 8.39 -1.37 -18.50
C GLY A 278 7.39 -0.22 -18.62
N GLY A 279 6.94 0.05 -19.85
CA GLY A 279 6.15 1.26 -20.15
C GLY A 279 6.82 2.59 -19.74
N SER A 280 8.13 2.55 -19.47
CA SER A 280 8.87 3.60 -18.78
C SER A 280 9.17 4.83 -19.65
N PRO A 281 9.35 6.02 -19.04
CA PRO A 281 9.96 7.15 -19.71
C PRO A 281 11.36 6.85 -20.23
N ALA A 282 11.79 7.60 -21.24
CA ALA A 282 13.05 7.36 -21.93
C ALA A 282 14.30 7.35 -21.04
N PHE A 283 14.31 8.07 -19.90
CA PHE A 283 15.44 8.02 -18.98
C PHE A 283 15.72 6.62 -18.43
N SER A 284 14.69 5.79 -18.31
CA SER A 284 14.81 4.41 -17.87
C SER A 284 14.71 3.43 -19.05
N GLY A 285 13.67 3.56 -19.87
CA GLY A 285 13.38 2.59 -20.94
C GLY A 285 14.44 2.51 -22.03
N LEU A 286 15.19 3.59 -22.32
CA LEU A 286 16.31 3.53 -23.28
C LEU A 286 17.45 2.61 -22.84
N PHE A 287 17.45 2.22 -21.57
CA PHE A 287 18.50 1.42 -20.95
C PHE A 287 17.95 0.13 -20.35
N HIS A 288 16.88 -0.42 -20.94
CA HIS A 288 16.22 -1.67 -20.51
C HIS A 288 15.89 -1.66 -19.01
N ASP A 289 15.47 -0.49 -18.51
CA ASP A 289 15.12 -0.24 -17.12
C ASP A 289 16.19 -0.53 -16.04
N GLU A 290 17.46 -0.70 -16.43
CA GLU A 290 18.58 -0.76 -15.48
C GLU A 290 18.59 0.44 -14.50
N PRO A 291 18.31 1.69 -14.93
CA PRO A 291 18.22 2.83 -14.00
C PRO A 291 17.13 2.66 -12.94
N SER A 292 15.99 2.07 -13.30
CA SER A 292 14.88 1.82 -12.38
C SER A 292 15.23 0.80 -11.33
N VAL A 293 15.86 -0.31 -11.72
CA VAL A 293 16.28 -1.31 -10.73
C VAL A 293 17.33 -0.73 -9.79
N GLU A 294 18.26 0.09 -10.31
CA GLU A 294 19.23 0.81 -9.48
C GLU A 294 18.59 1.83 -8.53
N SER A 295 17.53 2.53 -8.95
CA SER A 295 16.80 3.43 -8.05
C SER A 295 16.08 2.66 -6.96
N LEU A 296 15.37 1.57 -7.29
CA LEU A 296 14.67 0.71 -6.34
C LEU A 296 15.62 0.09 -5.31
N ASN A 297 16.80 -0.37 -5.75
CA ASN A 297 17.86 -0.84 -4.87
C ASN A 297 18.32 0.25 -3.87
N ALA A 298 18.46 1.50 -4.34
CA ALA A 298 18.87 2.63 -3.50
C ALA A 298 17.78 3.06 -2.50
N MET A 299 16.52 2.83 -2.84
CA MET A 299 15.34 3.17 -2.03
C MET A 299 15.01 2.12 -0.96
N GLN A 300 15.79 1.03 -0.93
CA GLN A 300 15.63 -0.09 -0.02
C GLN A 300 14.29 -0.80 -0.20
N LEU A 301 13.89 -1.07 -1.46
CA LEU A 301 12.83 -2.03 -1.72
C LEU A 301 13.26 -3.41 -1.19
N ASP A 302 12.37 -4.15 -0.54
CA ASP A 302 12.66 -5.48 0.00
C ASP A 302 12.07 -6.57 -0.89
N VAL A 303 10.80 -6.41 -1.28
CA VAL A 303 10.06 -7.40 -2.06
C VAL A 303 8.99 -6.74 -2.94
N SER A 304 8.78 -7.29 -4.13
CA SER A 304 7.70 -6.89 -5.03
C SER A 304 7.07 -8.12 -5.68
N SER A 305 5.77 -8.07 -5.99
CA SER A 305 5.27 -8.91 -7.08
C SER A 305 5.81 -8.44 -8.42
N VAL A 306 5.78 -9.33 -9.41
CA VAL A 306 5.85 -8.92 -10.81
C VAL A 306 4.49 -8.38 -11.26
N GLY A 307 4.51 -7.36 -12.10
CA GLY A 307 3.39 -6.88 -12.90
C GLY A 307 3.49 -7.36 -14.34
N ASN A 308 2.58 -6.90 -15.19
CA ASN A 308 2.62 -7.31 -16.60
C ASN A 308 3.81 -6.69 -17.33
N HIS A 309 4.19 -5.45 -16.98
CA HIS A 309 5.26 -4.73 -17.66
C HIS A 309 6.66 -5.25 -17.31
N GLU A 310 6.82 -6.04 -16.24
CA GLU A 310 8.02 -6.86 -16.01
C GLU A 310 8.27 -7.90 -17.14
N PHE A 311 7.25 -8.22 -17.95
CA PHE A 311 7.33 -9.16 -19.07
C PHE A 311 7.38 -8.49 -20.45
N ASP A 312 7.50 -7.15 -20.54
CA ASP A 312 7.56 -6.42 -21.82
C ASP A 312 8.67 -6.95 -22.74
N GLU A 313 9.85 -7.24 -22.17
CA GLU A 313 11.00 -7.82 -22.86
C GLU A 313 11.13 -9.35 -22.65
N GLY A 314 10.10 -9.96 -22.04
CA GLY A 314 9.97 -11.40 -21.81
C GLY A 314 10.70 -11.93 -20.58
N VAL A 315 10.45 -13.21 -20.27
CA VAL A 315 10.91 -13.85 -19.02
C VAL A 315 12.44 -13.89 -18.89
N THR A 316 13.16 -13.97 -20.01
CA THR A 316 14.64 -13.97 -19.99
C THR A 316 15.18 -12.63 -19.49
N GLU A 317 14.57 -11.53 -19.91
CA GLU A 317 14.99 -10.20 -19.47
C GLU A 317 14.58 -9.91 -18.03
N LEU A 318 13.39 -10.36 -17.60
CA LEU A 318 13.00 -10.34 -16.19
C LEU A 318 14.03 -11.06 -15.29
N LEU A 319 14.52 -12.22 -15.72
CA LEU A 319 15.59 -12.92 -14.98
C LEU A 319 16.90 -12.14 -14.98
N ARG A 320 17.22 -11.38 -16.02
CA ARG A 320 18.38 -10.47 -16.03
C ARG A 320 18.16 -9.29 -15.09
N MET A 321 16.96 -8.73 -15.02
CA MET A 321 16.60 -7.70 -14.05
C MET A 321 16.85 -8.17 -12.61
N GLN A 322 16.47 -9.40 -12.29
CA GLN A 322 16.74 -9.99 -10.97
C GLN A 322 18.23 -10.30 -10.73
N ASN A 323 18.94 -10.84 -11.72
CA ASN A 323 20.28 -11.45 -11.51
C ASN A 323 21.46 -10.59 -11.96
N GLY A 324 21.22 -9.53 -12.72
CA GLY A 324 22.24 -8.69 -13.34
C GLY A 324 22.86 -9.30 -14.59
N GLY A 325 23.81 -8.57 -15.17
CA GLY A 325 24.51 -8.91 -16.41
C GLY A 325 24.22 -7.95 -17.56
N CYS A 326 24.87 -8.16 -18.70
CA CYS A 326 24.68 -7.33 -19.89
C CYS A 326 23.41 -7.73 -20.65
N HIS A 327 22.72 -6.75 -21.23
CA HIS A 327 21.61 -7.02 -22.15
C HIS A 327 22.12 -7.83 -23.37
N PRO A 328 21.41 -8.88 -23.84
CA PRO A 328 21.88 -9.76 -24.92
C PRO A 328 22.15 -9.06 -26.25
N ILE A 329 21.48 -7.95 -26.54
CA ILE A 329 21.62 -7.20 -27.80
C ILE A 329 22.53 -5.98 -27.60
N ASP A 330 22.21 -5.15 -26.62
CA ASP A 330 22.86 -3.84 -26.42
C ASP A 330 24.13 -3.92 -25.55
N GLY A 331 24.38 -5.06 -24.93
CA GLY A 331 25.54 -5.28 -24.09
C GLY A 331 25.43 -4.57 -22.74
N CYS A 332 26.58 -4.19 -22.17
CA CYS A 332 26.64 -3.47 -20.91
C CYS A 332 26.88 -1.97 -21.16
N TYR A 333 26.01 -1.11 -20.63
CA TYR A 333 26.20 0.34 -20.67
C TYR A 333 27.44 0.81 -19.90
N PHE A 334 27.80 0.08 -18.84
CA PHE A 334 29.00 0.31 -18.04
C PHE A 334 29.89 -0.94 -17.99
N PRO A 335 30.76 -1.19 -18.99
CA PRO A 335 31.54 -2.44 -19.06
C PRO A 335 32.46 -2.72 -17.85
N ALA A 336 32.92 -1.68 -17.16
CA ALA A 336 33.76 -1.81 -15.97
C ALA A 336 32.97 -2.13 -14.69
N ALA A 337 31.66 -1.92 -14.71
CA ALA A 337 30.73 -2.21 -13.62
C ALA A 337 29.39 -2.66 -14.23
N PRO A 338 29.31 -3.90 -14.75
CA PRO A 338 28.08 -4.45 -15.29
C PRO A 338 26.90 -4.30 -14.32
N PHE A 339 25.70 -4.21 -14.86
CA PHE A 339 24.47 -4.14 -14.09
C PHE A 339 24.38 -5.28 -13.08
N ALA A 340 24.11 -4.95 -11.83
CA ALA A 340 24.17 -5.90 -10.71
C ALA A 340 22.86 -6.67 -10.49
N GLY A 341 21.76 -6.26 -11.14
CA GLY A 341 20.43 -6.78 -10.86
C GLY A 341 19.79 -6.17 -9.62
N ALA A 342 18.57 -6.62 -9.32
CA ALA A 342 17.86 -6.27 -8.09
C ALA A 342 18.50 -6.90 -6.85
N ASN A 343 18.68 -6.10 -5.81
CA ASN A 343 19.04 -6.60 -4.48
C ASN A 343 17.80 -7.01 -3.66
N PHE A 344 16.61 -6.64 -4.13
CA PHE A 344 15.30 -7.05 -3.63
C PHE A 344 14.80 -8.32 -4.34
N LYS A 345 13.65 -8.83 -3.91
CA LYS A 345 13.01 -10.03 -4.49
C LYS A 345 11.80 -9.66 -5.34
N TRP A 346 11.80 -10.07 -6.60
CA TRP A 346 10.55 -10.21 -7.35
C TRP A 346 9.92 -11.58 -7.12
N LEU A 347 8.60 -11.59 -7.05
CA LEU A 347 7.77 -12.77 -6.81
C LEU A 347 6.78 -12.98 -7.95
N ALA A 348 6.59 -14.24 -8.38
CA ALA A 348 5.76 -14.60 -9.54
C ALA A 348 4.97 -15.90 -9.32
N ALA A 349 4.10 -15.92 -8.31
CA ALA A 349 3.40 -17.10 -7.83
C ALA A 349 2.50 -17.76 -8.88
N ASN A 350 1.79 -16.96 -9.67
CA ASN A 350 0.82 -17.45 -10.66
C ASN A 350 1.38 -17.54 -12.08
N VAL A 351 2.69 -17.34 -12.27
CA VAL A 351 3.34 -17.47 -13.58
C VAL A 351 4.04 -18.81 -13.62
N VAL A 352 3.49 -19.77 -14.36
CA VAL A 352 4.00 -21.14 -14.38
C VAL A 352 4.43 -21.56 -15.77
N HIS A 353 5.51 -22.33 -15.85
CA HIS A 353 5.92 -22.92 -17.11
C HIS A 353 4.99 -24.08 -17.47
N GLU A 354 4.38 -24.05 -18.66
CA GLU A 354 3.29 -24.93 -19.10
C GLU A 354 3.60 -26.44 -18.94
N THR A 355 4.87 -26.82 -19.02
CA THR A 355 5.26 -28.25 -18.98
C THR A 355 5.82 -28.70 -17.63
N THR A 356 6.37 -27.81 -16.82
CA THR A 356 7.00 -28.17 -15.53
C THR A 356 6.16 -27.76 -14.32
N GLY A 357 5.29 -26.76 -14.48
CA GLY A 357 4.55 -26.14 -13.37
C GLY A 357 5.44 -25.31 -12.44
N GLU A 358 6.69 -25.04 -12.81
CA GLU A 358 7.62 -24.23 -12.02
C GLU A 358 7.45 -22.74 -12.35
N THR A 359 7.65 -21.88 -11.36
CA THR A 359 7.62 -20.42 -11.51
C THR A 359 8.99 -19.87 -11.92
N PRO A 360 9.08 -18.76 -12.68
CA PRO A 360 10.37 -18.21 -13.11
C PRO A 360 11.15 -17.55 -11.94
N LEU A 361 10.41 -17.04 -10.96
CA LEU A 361 10.90 -16.41 -9.74
C LEU A 361 10.20 -17.05 -8.53
N PRO A 362 10.69 -16.87 -7.29
CA PRO A 362 10.02 -17.44 -6.13
C PRO A 362 8.54 -17.05 -6.06
N PRO A 363 7.63 -17.97 -5.68
CA PRO A 363 6.21 -17.64 -5.56
C PRO A 363 5.91 -16.76 -4.33
N TYR A 364 6.71 -16.91 -3.27
CA TYR A 364 6.57 -16.16 -2.04
C TYR A 364 7.93 -15.87 -1.39
N TRP A 365 7.95 -14.91 -0.47
CA TRP A 365 9.07 -14.58 0.40
C TRP A 365 8.61 -14.57 1.86
N VAL A 366 9.47 -14.97 2.79
CA VAL A 366 9.16 -15.02 4.24
C VAL A 366 10.23 -14.28 5.01
N ASP A 367 9.82 -13.44 5.94
CA ASP A 367 10.70 -12.76 6.89
C ASP A 367 10.20 -12.95 8.34
N GLU A 368 11.02 -12.59 9.33
CA GLU A 368 10.72 -12.80 10.76
C GLU A 368 10.99 -11.53 11.59
N PHE A 369 9.99 -11.10 12.36
CA PHE A 369 10.05 -9.93 13.24
C PHE A 369 9.74 -10.34 14.68
N ASP A 370 10.72 -10.20 15.57
CA ASP A 370 10.64 -10.57 16.99
C ASP A 370 10.02 -11.95 17.26
N GLY A 371 10.32 -12.92 16.40
CA GLY A 371 9.85 -14.30 16.49
C GLY A 371 8.49 -14.57 15.87
N VAL A 372 7.93 -13.64 15.09
CA VAL A 372 6.73 -13.85 14.25
C VAL A 372 7.14 -13.84 12.79
N LYS A 373 6.77 -14.88 12.04
CA LYS A 373 7.04 -14.95 10.60
C LYS A 373 5.90 -14.34 9.81
N ILE A 374 6.24 -13.57 8.77
CA ILE A 374 5.29 -13.02 7.81
C ILE A 374 5.65 -13.50 6.40
N GLY A 375 4.64 -13.95 5.65
CA GLY A 375 4.77 -14.40 4.28
C GLY A 375 4.20 -13.37 3.30
N PHE A 376 4.93 -13.11 2.22
CA PHE A 376 4.49 -12.29 1.10
C PHE A 376 4.33 -13.19 -0.12
N ILE A 377 3.10 -13.32 -0.63
CA ILE A 377 2.83 -13.99 -1.90
C ILE A 377 2.77 -12.90 -2.97
N GLY A 378 3.55 -13.02 -4.05
CA GLY A 378 3.53 -12.02 -5.11
C GLY A 378 3.10 -12.59 -6.45
N MET A 379 2.17 -11.92 -7.12
CA MET A 379 1.56 -12.38 -8.36
C MET A 379 1.15 -11.23 -9.27
N THR A 380 0.94 -11.54 -10.55
CA THR A 380 0.44 -10.61 -11.56
C THR A 380 -0.99 -10.96 -11.96
N LEU A 381 -1.64 -10.12 -12.77
CA LEU A 381 -2.99 -10.42 -13.26
C LEU A 381 -3.03 -11.61 -14.22
N GLU A 382 -4.10 -12.40 -14.16
CA GLU A 382 -4.35 -13.56 -15.04
C GLU A 382 -4.26 -13.16 -16.53
N ALA A 383 -4.79 -11.97 -16.87
CA ALA A 383 -4.88 -11.49 -18.25
C ALA A 383 -3.57 -10.95 -18.85
N THR A 384 -2.41 -11.17 -18.21
CA THR A 384 -1.11 -10.65 -18.66
C THR A 384 -0.77 -11.07 -20.08
N ASP A 385 -1.14 -12.28 -20.48
CA ASP A 385 -0.90 -12.82 -21.83
C ASP A 385 -1.60 -12.02 -22.95
N THR A 386 -2.65 -11.25 -22.61
CA THR A 386 -3.34 -10.33 -23.53
C THR A 386 -2.72 -8.94 -23.58
N LEU A 387 -1.77 -8.63 -22.68
CA LEU A 387 -1.20 -7.29 -22.45
C LEU A 387 0.28 -7.18 -22.83
N VAL A 388 0.97 -8.30 -23.03
CA VAL A 388 2.37 -8.32 -23.48
C VAL A 388 2.52 -9.07 -24.80
N ALA A 389 3.69 -8.97 -25.43
CA ALA A 389 3.95 -9.68 -26.68
C ALA A 389 4.03 -11.19 -26.42
N ALA A 390 3.18 -11.97 -27.10
CA ALA A 390 3.10 -13.43 -26.94
C ALA A 390 4.45 -14.15 -27.15
N SER A 391 5.33 -13.60 -27.99
CA SER A 391 6.67 -14.15 -28.20
C SER A 391 7.58 -14.07 -26.96
N GLY A 392 7.39 -13.08 -26.09
CA GLY A 392 8.20 -12.87 -24.88
C GLY A 392 7.85 -13.81 -23.72
N ILE A 393 6.64 -14.37 -23.76
CA ILE A 393 6.06 -15.23 -22.70
C ILE A 393 5.79 -16.67 -23.20
N GLN A 394 6.32 -17.05 -24.36
CA GLN A 394 6.09 -18.38 -24.92
C GLN A 394 6.47 -19.49 -23.92
N GLY A 395 5.53 -20.41 -23.66
CA GLY A 395 5.70 -21.52 -22.74
C GLY A 395 5.38 -21.21 -21.27
N TRP A 396 4.86 -20.01 -21.00
CA TRP A 396 4.40 -19.58 -19.68
C TRP A 396 2.90 -19.32 -19.70
N GLU A 397 2.25 -19.73 -18.61
CA GLU A 397 0.82 -19.54 -18.36
C GLU A 397 0.64 -18.69 -17.10
N PHE A 398 -0.41 -17.86 -17.09
CA PHE A 398 -0.79 -16.99 -15.99
C PHE A 398 -2.06 -17.56 -15.35
N LEU A 399 -1.95 -18.06 -14.12
CA LEU A 399 -3.05 -18.71 -13.41
C LEU A 399 -3.92 -17.70 -12.65
N ASP A 400 -5.14 -18.10 -12.30
CA ASP A 400 -6.05 -17.36 -11.43
C ASP A 400 -5.37 -16.97 -10.10
N GLU A 401 -5.54 -15.72 -9.70
CA GLU A 401 -4.84 -15.10 -8.59
C GLU A 401 -5.31 -15.66 -7.24
N ALA A 402 -6.62 -15.83 -7.06
CA ALA A 402 -7.20 -16.30 -5.81
C ALA A 402 -6.91 -17.79 -5.59
N ASP A 403 -7.13 -18.63 -6.60
CA ASP A 403 -6.82 -20.06 -6.55
C ASP A 403 -5.33 -20.29 -6.27
N THR A 404 -4.45 -19.51 -6.89
CA THR A 404 -3.01 -19.59 -6.66
C THR A 404 -2.62 -19.20 -5.24
N ALA A 405 -3.11 -18.06 -4.73
CA ALA A 405 -2.83 -17.62 -3.36
C ALA A 405 -3.31 -18.66 -2.34
N ASN A 406 -4.55 -19.12 -2.50
CA ASN A 406 -5.20 -20.09 -1.61
C ASN A 406 -4.43 -21.42 -1.56
N ALA A 407 -3.84 -21.84 -2.68
CA ALA A 407 -3.01 -23.05 -2.73
C ALA A 407 -1.71 -22.93 -1.93
N LEU A 408 -1.18 -21.71 -1.75
CA LEU A 408 0.07 -21.46 -1.01
C LEU A 408 -0.15 -21.29 0.50
N VAL A 409 -1.33 -20.86 0.95
CA VAL A 409 -1.69 -20.72 2.37
C VAL A 409 -1.33 -21.96 3.21
N PRO A 410 -1.78 -23.20 2.89
CA PRO A 410 -1.44 -24.37 3.69
C PRO A 410 0.08 -24.68 3.69
N MET A 411 0.80 -24.30 2.64
CA MET A 411 2.25 -24.48 2.58
C MET A 411 3.00 -23.50 3.49
N LEU A 412 2.54 -22.25 3.56
CA LEU A 412 3.07 -21.21 4.46
C LEU A 412 2.76 -21.56 5.92
N LYS A 413 1.52 -21.94 6.23
CA LYS A 413 1.12 -22.39 7.58
C LYS A 413 1.93 -23.60 8.05
N ALA A 414 2.23 -24.56 7.16
CA ALA A 414 3.09 -25.69 7.49
C ALA A 414 4.54 -25.29 7.87
N GLN A 415 4.98 -24.07 7.51
CA GLN A 415 6.27 -23.48 7.86
C GLN A 415 6.20 -22.59 9.12
N GLY A 416 5.03 -22.51 9.75
CA GLY A 416 4.74 -21.64 10.90
C GLY A 416 4.57 -20.17 10.52
N VAL A 417 4.16 -19.90 9.28
CA VAL A 417 3.78 -18.56 8.81
C VAL A 417 2.27 -18.46 8.88
N GLU A 418 1.75 -17.72 9.84
CA GLU A 418 0.31 -17.45 9.95
C GLU A 418 -0.01 -16.06 9.38
N ALA A 419 0.83 -15.05 9.62
CA ALA A 419 0.70 -13.73 8.99
C ALA A 419 1.02 -13.77 7.49
N ILE A 420 0.05 -13.46 6.63
CA ILE A 420 0.17 -13.58 5.16
C ILE A 420 -0.33 -12.30 4.45
N VAL A 421 0.54 -11.72 3.62
CA VAL A 421 0.22 -10.55 2.77
C VAL A 421 0.32 -10.96 1.30
N VAL A 422 -0.64 -10.50 0.50
CA VAL A 422 -0.60 -10.67 -0.97
C VAL A 422 -0.16 -9.36 -1.63
N LEU A 423 0.89 -9.43 -2.44
CA LEU A 423 1.31 -8.39 -3.38
C LEU A 423 0.75 -8.76 -4.75
N LEU A 424 -0.27 -8.04 -5.21
CA LEU A 424 -1.07 -8.41 -6.39
C LEU A 424 -1.00 -7.32 -7.45
N HIS A 425 -0.49 -7.62 -8.64
CA HIS A 425 -0.56 -6.68 -9.75
C HIS A 425 -1.88 -6.83 -10.55
N GLU A 426 -2.99 -6.62 -9.86
CA GLU A 426 -4.35 -6.44 -10.37
C GLU A 426 -5.08 -5.54 -9.36
N GLY A 427 -6.10 -4.79 -9.77
CA GLY A 427 -6.69 -3.77 -8.92
C GLY A 427 -8.15 -3.44 -9.21
N GLY A 428 -8.56 -2.30 -8.68
CA GLY A 428 -9.92 -1.79 -8.79
C GLY A 428 -10.00 -0.33 -9.22
N SER A 429 -11.22 0.19 -9.20
CA SER A 429 -11.54 1.59 -9.44
C SER A 429 -12.55 2.11 -8.43
N GLN A 430 -12.26 3.28 -7.87
CA GLN A 430 -13.26 4.07 -7.14
C GLN A 430 -14.24 4.75 -8.10
N THR A 431 -15.40 5.17 -7.58
CA THR A 431 -16.43 5.91 -8.34
C THR A 431 -16.69 7.29 -7.72
N PRO A 432 -16.46 8.40 -8.45
CA PRO A 432 -15.83 8.49 -9.77
C PRO A 432 -14.31 8.26 -9.72
N PRO A 433 -13.68 7.79 -10.80
CA PRO A 433 -12.22 7.76 -10.91
C PRO A 433 -11.64 9.19 -11.07
N PRO A 434 -10.39 9.45 -10.65
CA PRO A 434 -9.49 8.49 -10.01
C PRO A 434 -9.87 8.17 -8.54
N GLY A 435 -10.73 8.97 -7.92
CA GLY A 435 -11.06 8.87 -6.50
C GLY A 435 -10.12 9.70 -5.62
N ASP A 436 -10.48 9.85 -4.35
CA ASP A 436 -9.58 10.42 -3.34
C ASP A 436 -8.49 9.40 -3.03
N VAL A 437 -7.25 9.86 -2.84
CA VAL A 437 -6.09 8.99 -2.68
C VAL A 437 -6.19 8.10 -1.45
N ASP A 438 -6.83 8.55 -0.37
CA ASP A 438 -6.89 7.86 0.92
C ASP A 438 -8.33 7.50 1.30
N ALA A 439 -9.13 7.10 0.32
CA ALA A 439 -10.52 6.71 0.52
C ALA A 439 -10.85 5.38 -0.18
N CYS A 440 -12.05 4.89 0.15
CA CYS A 440 -12.67 3.73 -0.49
C CYS A 440 -14.12 4.05 -0.87
N VAL A 441 -14.32 4.76 -1.98
CA VAL A 441 -15.65 5.19 -2.42
C VAL A 441 -16.10 4.39 -3.64
N GLY A 442 -17.12 3.54 -3.46
CA GLY A 442 -17.73 2.79 -4.56
C GLY A 442 -16.73 1.92 -5.32
N ILE A 443 -15.85 1.25 -4.57
CA ILE A 443 -14.84 0.34 -5.11
C ILE A 443 -15.47 -0.75 -5.97
N SER A 444 -14.86 -1.00 -7.12
CA SER A 444 -15.31 -1.95 -8.14
C SER A 444 -14.12 -2.48 -8.92
N GLY A 445 -14.35 -3.44 -9.82
CA GLY A 445 -13.31 -4.09 -10.62
C GLY A 445 -12.89 -5.46 -10.07
N PRO A 446 -11.90 -6.11 -10.70
CA PRO A 446 -11.48 -7.48 -10.38
C PRO A 446 -11.12 -7.68 -8.90
N ILE A 447 -10.50 -6.69 -8.26
CA ILE A 447 -10.07 -6.79 -6.86
C ILE A 447 -11.19 -7.15 -5.88
N VAL A 448 -12.45 -6.75 -6.15
CA VAL A 448 -13.58 -7.10 -5.27
C VAL A 448 -13.85 -8.61 -5.33
N ALA A 449 -13.89 -9.18 -6.54
CA ALA A 449 -14.13 -10.61 -6.72
C ALA A 449 -12.94 -11.45 -6.22
N ILE A 450 -11.71 -10.98 -6.46
CA ILE A 450 -10.50 -11.63 -5.96
C ILE A 450 -10.50 -11.64 -4.43
N ASN A 451 -10.77 -10.50 -3.78
CA ASN A 451 -10.89 -10.45 -2.32
C ASN A 451 -11.91 -11.45 -1.76
N ASP A 452 -13.09 -11.54 -2.39
CA ASP A 452 -14.18 -12.43 -1.96
C ASP A 452 -13.82 -13.92 -2.14
N ALA A 453 -12.93 -14.25 -3.08
CA ALA A 453 -12.47 -15.60 -3.37
C ALA A 453 -11.22 -16.01 -2.57
N LEU A 454 -10.46 -15.05 -2.03
CA LEU A 454 -9.26 -15.31 -1.24
C LEU A 454 -9.58 -15.93 0.12
N ASP A 455 -8.71 -16.85 0.55
CA ASP A 455 -8.75 -17.53 1.83
C ASP A 455 -8.74 -16.52 2.98
N PRO A 456 -9.63 -16.64 3.98
CA PRO A 456 -9.67 -15.76 5.15
C PRO A 456 -8.35 -15.62 5.90
N GLU A 457 -7.42 -16.58 5.80
CA GLU A 457 -6.09 -16.55 6.43
C GLU A 457 -5.15 -15.50 5.80
N ILE A 458 -5.54 -14.86 4.70
CA ILE A 458 -4.76 -13.76 4.07
C ILE A 458 -5.15 -12.43 4.70
N ASP A 459 -4.16 -11.69 5.23
CA ASP A 459 -4.36 -10.54 6.12
C ASP A 459 -4.50 -9.19 5.44
N ALA A 460 -3.76 -9.00 4.36
CA ALA A 460 -3.78 -7.76 3.61
C ALA A 460 -3.45 -8.01 2.14
N ILE A 461 -3.96 -7.13 1.28
CA ILE A 461 -3.73 -7.15 -0.16
C ILE A 461 -3.21 -5.78 -0.59
N ILE A 462 -2.00 -5.75 -1.14
CA ILE A 462 -1.39 -4.55 -1.71
C ILE A 462 -1.45 -4.73 -3.23
N THR A 463 -2.06 -3.76 -3.91
CA THR A 463 -2.50 -3.90 -5.30
C THR A 463 -1.87 -2.88 -6.25
N GLY A 464 -2.02 -3.11 -7.57
CA GLY A 464 -1.53 -2.22 -8.63
C GLY A 464 -2.34 -2.28 -9.93
N HIS A 465 -1.67 -2.13 -11.07
CA HIS A 465 -2.16 -2.30 -12.44
C HIS A 465 -3.11 -1.22 -12.97
N THR A 466 -4.15 -0.87 -12.21
CA THR A 466 -5.20 0.02 -12.70
C THR A 466 -4.77 1.49 -12.77
N HIS A 467 -3.64 1.83 -12.12
CA HIS A 467 -3.13 3.19 -11.91
C HIS A 467 -4.12 4.06 -11.14
N LEU A 468 -4.94 3.47 -10.26
CA LEU A 468 -5.97 4.18 -9.48
C LEU A 468 -5.70 4.00 -7.99
N PRO A 469 -5.81 5.06 -7.18
CA PRO A 469 -5.61 4.95 -5.75
C PRO A 469 -6.86 4.42 -5.05
N TYR A 470 -6.65 3.73 -3.94
CA TYR A 470 -7.66 3.49 -2.91
C TYR A 470 -7.00 2.97 -1.64
N ASN A 471 -7.68 3.19 -0.52
CA ASN A 471 -7.35 2.61 0.78
C ASN A 471 -8.63 2.03 1.39
N CYS A 472 -8.85 0.73 1.22
CA CYS A 472 -10.09 0.04 1.55
C CYS A 472 -9.94 -0.92 2.73
N MET A 473 -11.00 -1.01 3.53
CA MET A 473 -11.26 -2.15 4.42
C MET A 473 -12.37 -2.99 3.79
N LEU A 474 -12.01 -3.99 2.99
CA LEU A 474 -12.98 -4.89 2.38
C LEU A 474 -13.35 -6.00 3.38
N THR A 475 -14.51 -6.61 3.18
CA THR A 475 -14.91 -7.77 4.00
C THR A 475 -14.41 -9.04 3.31
N ASP A 476 -13.71 -9.91 4.02
CA ASP A 476 -13.30 -11.22 3.51
C ASP A 476 -14.48 -12.22 3.49
N SER A 477 -14.20 -13.44 3.03
CA SER A 477 -15.22 -14.50 2.89
C SER A 477 -15.79 -14.99 4.23
N ASP A 478 -15.14 -14.72 5.37
CA ASP A 478 -15.61 -15.02 6.72
C ASP A 478 -16.29 -13.83 7.42
N GLY A 479 -16.40 -12.69 6.74
CA GLY A 479 -17.05 -11.50 7.26
C GLY A 479 -16.14 -10.59 8.08
N GLN A 480 -14.82 -10.79 8.06
CA GLN A 480 -13.84 -9.96 8.77
C GLN A 480 -13.28 -8.86 7.87
N PRO A 481 -12.91 -7.69 8.42
CA PRO A 481 -12.29 -6.62 7.64
C PRO A 481 -10.85 -6.98 7.24
N ARG A 482 -10.49 -6.70 5.99
CA ARG A 482 -9.17 -6.91 5.38
C ARG A 482 -8.69 -5.62 4.70
N ILE A 483 -7.44 -5.25 4.92
CA ILE A 483 -6.80 -4.09 4.27
C ILE A 483 -6.56 -4.40 2.80
N VAL A 484 -7.03 -3.53 1.91
CA VAL A 484 -6.83 -3.61 0.45
C VAL A 484 -6.47 -2.24 -0.11
N THR A 485 -5.27 -2.09 -0.65
CA THR A 485 -4.70 -0.76 -0.97
C THR A 485 -4.08 -0.68 -2.36
N SER A 486 -4.09 0.50 -2.96
CA SER A 486 -3.33 0.86 -4.16
C SER A 486 -2.80 2.29 -4.04
N ALA A 487 -1.52 2.50 -4.35
CA ALA A 487 -0.79 3.75 -4.21
C ALA A 487 -0.69 4.52 -5.55
N TYR A 488 -1.80 4.60 -6.27
CA TYR A 488 -1.92 5.32 -7.53
C TYR A 488 -0.96 4.83 -8.62
N SER A 489 0.11 5.57 -8.92
CA SER A 489 1.15 5.24 -9.91
C SER A 489 2.29 6.27 -9.90
N PHE A 490 3.40 5.91 -10.54
CA PHE A 490 4.57 6.75 -10.85
C PHE A 490 5.29 7.30 -9.61
N GLY A 491 5.15 6.61 -8.46
CA GLY A 491 5.71 7.04 -7.20
C GLY A 491 5.07 8.30 -6.61
N ARG A 492 3.83 8.63 -7.00
CA ARG A 492 3.12 9.82 -6.51
C ARG A 492 2.47 9.63 -5.14
N VAL A 493 2.25 8.37 -4.74
CA VAL A 493 1.65 7.99 -3.46
C VAL A 493 2.45 6.82 -2.89
N VAL A 494 2.51 6.73 -1.56
CA VAL A 494 2.99 5.57 -0.79
C VAL A 494 1.88 5.18 0.17
N THR A 495 1.52 3.91 0.23
CA THR A 495 0.68 3.38 1.30
C THR A 495 1.56 3.02 2.49
N GLU A 496 1.29 3.58 3.65
CA GLU A 496 1.80 3.09 4.94
C GLU A 496 0.77 2.11 5.51
N VAL A 497 1.14 0.85 5.68
CA VAL A 497 0.33 -0.18 6.35
C VAL A 497 1.01 -0.54 7.65
N ASP A 498 0.36 -0.25 8.77
CA ASP A 498 0.84 -0.61 10.10
C ASP A 498 0.14 -1.91 10.53
N LEU A 499 0.87 -3.02 10.38
CA LEU A 499 0.42 -4.33 10.84
C LEU A 499 0.83 -4.52 12.30
N VAL A 500 -0.09 -5.09 13.08
CA VAL A 500 0.19 -5.51 14.46
C VAL A 500 0.27 -7.03 14.50
N LEU A 501 1.45 -7.59 14.68
CA LEU A 501 1.66 -9.03 14.77
C LEU A 501 1.56 -9.50 16.22
N ASP A 502 0.94 -10.65 16.47
CA ASP A 502 0.80 -11.24 17.80
C ASP A 502 1.67 -12.49 17.95
N LYS A 503 2.65 -12.44 18.85
CA LYS A 503 3.59 -13.54 19.13
C LYS A 503 2.92 -14.82 19.60
N ARG A 504 1.69 -14.75 20.11
CA ARG A 504 0.95 -15.91 20.63
C ARG A 504 0.25 -16.68 19.52
N THR A 505 -0.37 -15.96 18.59
CA THR A 505 -1.07 -16.55 17.43
C THR A 505 -0.13 -16.74 16.24
N GLN A 506 1.01 -16.04 16.23
CA GLN A 506 1.95 -15.93 15.11
C GLN A 506 1.37 -15.20 13.88
N ASP A 507 0.33 -14.39 14.11
CA ASP A 507 -0.57 -13.87 13.08
C ASP A 507 -0.86 -12.37 13.26
N VAL A 508 -1.48 -11.74 12.27
CA VAL A 508 -1.86 -10.33 12.26
C VAL A 508 -3.13 -10.09 13.09
N ARG A 509 -3.08 -9.05 13.93
CA ARG A 509 -4.25 -8.46 14.59
C ARG A 509 -4.86 -7.39 13.70
N ARG A 510 -5.70 -7.84 12.75
CA ARG A 510 -6.39 -6.95 11.79
C ARG A 510 -7.25 -5.88 12.47
N ASP A 511 -7.78 -6.17 13.65
CA ASP A 511 -8.55 -5.22 14.46
C ASP A 511 -7.70 -4.09 15.06
N LEU A 512 -6.39 -4.27 15.13
CA LEU A 512 -5.42 -3.27 15.60
C LEU A 512 -4.57 -2.68 14.47
N SER A 513 -4.67 -3.23 13.26
CA SER A 513 -3.86 -2.81 12.10
C SER A 513 -4.54 -1.68 11.33
N THR A 514 -3.74 -0.81 10.73
CA THR A 514 -4.23 0.37 10.00
C THR A 514 -3.49 0.58 8.69
N SER A 515 -4.06 1.42 7.80
CA SER A 515 -3.40 1.83 6.56
C SER A 515 -3.73 3.29 6.23
N THR A 516 -2.76 4.00 5.63
CA THR A 516 -2.89 5.39 5.18
C THR A 516 -2.14 5.60 3.86
N ASN A 517 -2.77 6.24 2.89
CA ASN A 517 -2.11 6.68 1.65
C ASN A 517 -1.52 8.09 1.81
N HIS A 518 -0.21 8.20 1.60
CA HIS A 518 0.55 9.43 1.69
C HIS A 518 0.96 9.95 0.33
N THR A 519 0.69 11.23 0.06
CA THR A 519 1.12 11.88 -1.19
C THR A 519 2.60 12.24 -1.18
N VAL A 520 3.24 12.14 -2.34
CA VAL A 520 4.67 12.45 -2.55
C VAL A 520 4.79 13.82 -3.23
N ILE A 521 4.32 14.88 -2.57
CA ILE A 521 4.36 16.24 -3.12
C ILE A 521 5.79 16.79 -3.03
N GLN A 522 6.39 17.10 -4.18
CA GLN A 522 7.81 17.46 -4.27
C GLN A 522 8.17 18.69 -3.42
N ALA A 523 7.28 19.68 -3.35
CA ALA A 523 7.52 20.91 -2.60
C ALA A 523 7.57 20.72 -1.08
N ALA A 524 7.07 19.58 -0.56
CA ALA A 524 7.08 19.25 0.86
C ALA A 524 8.33 18.46 1.28
N LEU A 525 9.15 18.02 0.32
CA LEU A 525 10.21 17.03 0.55
C LEU A 525 11.57 17.54 0.10
N THR A 526 12.62 17.09 0.80
CA THR A 526 14.01 17.29 0.37
C THR A 526 14.41 16.13 -0.54
N PRO A 527 14.90 16.37 -1.78
CA PRO A 527 15.36 15.29 -2.67
C PRO A 527 16.43 14.42 -2.01
N ASP A 528 16.30 13.10 -2.13
CA ASP A 528 17.27 12.15 -1.60
C ASP A 528 18.58 12.15 -2.42
N PRO A 529 19.74 12.46 -1.81
CA PRO A 529 21.03 12.47 -2.50
C PRO A 529 21.48 11.12 -3.05
N ALA A 530 21.01 9.98 -2.50
CA ALA A 530 21.32 8.66 -3.04
C ALA A 530 20.71 8.49 -4.44
N LEU A 531 19.48 8.96 -4.63
CA LEU A 531 18.78 8.89 -5.91
C LEU A 531 19.28 9.97 -6.88
N THR A 532 19.71 11.13 -6.38
CA THR A 532 20.48 12.09 -7.19
C THR A 532 21.71 11.43 -7.81
N ALA A 533 22.42 10.56 -7.07
CA ALA A 533 23.60 9.87 -7.58
C ALA A 533 23.28 8.84 -8.67
N VAL A 534 22.17 8.10 -8.54
CA VAL A 534 21.68 7.18 -9.58
C VAL A 534 21.38 7.96 -10.86
N ILE A 535 20.58 9.04 -10.76
CA ILE A 535 20.24 9.88 -11.91
C ILE A 535 21.53 10.45 -12.55
N ALA A 536 22.46 10.98 -11.73
CA ALA A 536 23.71 11.56 -12.24
C ALA A 536 24.60 10.54 -12.97
N LYS A 537 24.57 9.26 -12.61
CA LYS A 537 25.30 8.18 -13.29
C LYS A 537 24.79 7.98 -14.73
N TRP A 538 23.48 7.99 -14.92
CA TRP A 538 22.83 7.68 -16.20
C TRP A 538 22.65 8.89 -17.11
N GLN A 539 22.59 10.10 -16.53
CA GLN A 539 22.38 11.36 -17.26
C GLN A 539 23.27 11.55 -18.50
N PRO A 540 24.59 11.25 -18.50
CA PRO A 540 25.41 11.44 -19.69
C PRO A 540 24.99 10.55 -20.88
N LEU A 541 24.56 9.31 -20.62
CA LEU A 541 24.07 8.41 -21.65
C LEU A 541 22.72 8.89 -22.19
N PHE A 542 21.82 9.31 -21.30
CA PHE A 542 20.53 9.89 -21.70
C PHE A 542 20.73 11.15 -22.55
N ASN A 543 21.62 12.05 -22.15
CA ASN A 543 21.90 13.26 -22.91
C ASN A 543 22.42 12.94 -24.33
N ALA A 544 23.25 11.90 -24.47
CA ALA A 544 23.82 11.51 -25.76
C ALA A 544 22.78 10.91 -26.72
N ALA A 545 21.79 10.18 -26.21
CA ALA A 545 20.79 9.50 -27.03
C ALA A 545 19.45 10.26 -27.05
N GLY A 546 18.85 10.46 -25.88
CA GLY A 546 17.49 10.96 -25.69
C GLY A 546 17.28 12.41 -26.14
N THR A 547 18.28 13.30 -26.01
CA THR A 547 18.09 14.72 -26.34
C THR A 547 18.25 15.06 -27.83
N THR A 548 18.46 14.06 -28.68
CA THR A 548 18.65 14.24 -30.12
C THR A 548 17.34 14.68 -30.79
N PRO A 549 17.28 15.84 -31.49
CA PRO A 549 16.09 16.24 -32.24
C PRO A 549 15.76 15.26 -33.37
N VAL A 550 14.50 14.84 -33.47
CA VAL A 550 14.00 13.91 -34.50
C VAL A 550 12.99 14.53 -35.45
N GLY A 551 12.45 15.71 -35.12
CA GLY A 551 11.50 16.43 -35.97
C GLY A 551 10.89 17.61 -35.24
N THR A 552 9.86 18.21 -35.82
CA THR A 552 9.08 19.26 -35.16
C THR A 552 7.58 19.06 -35.34
N ILE A 553 6.78 19.61 -34.42
CA ILE A 553 5.31 19.61 -34.44
C ILE A 553 4.76 21.04 -34.45
N THR A 554 3.54 21.23 -34.98
CA THR A 554 2.92 22.57 -35.06
C THR A 554 2.01 22.93 -33.87
N ALA A 555 1.61 21.93 -33.07
CA ALA A 555 0.76 22.05 -31.88
C ALA A 555 0.81 20.74 -31.09
N ASP A 556 0.28 20.73 -29.86
CA ASP A 556 0.19 19.53 -29.02
C ASP A 556 -0.51 18.36 -29.76
N ILE A 557 0.09 17.18 -29.67
CA ILE A 557 -0.47 15.92 -30.16
C ILE A 557 -0.80 15.07 -28.94
N ASN A 558 -2.03 15.23 -28.45
CA ASN A 558 -2.49 14.61 -27.22
C ASN A 558 -3.06 13.21 -27.46
N ARG A 559 -2.92 12.34 -26.47
CA ARG A 559 -3.76 11.16 -26.30
C ARG A 559 -5.20 11.62 -26.00
N GLY A 560 -6.17 10.71 -26.12
CA GLY A 560 -7.59 11.04 -26.04
C GLY A 560 -8.02 11.72 -24.74
N GLY A 561 -9.15 12.42 -24.78
CA GLY A 561 -9.74 13.10 -23.62
C GLY A 561 -8.99 14.36 -23.18
N VAL A 562 -9.16 14.74 -21.91
CA VAL A 562 -8.48 15.91 -21.33
C VAL A 562 -7.08 15.49 -20.91
N ASN A 563 -6.05 16.14 -21.47
CA ASN A 563 -4.63 15.88 -21.19
C ASN A 563 -4.20 14.40 -21.35
N GLY A 564 -4.79 13.68 -22.31
CA GLY A 564 -4.35 12.32 -22.63
C GLY A 564 -4.83 11.22 -21.68
N SER A 565 -5.92 11.46 -20.93
CA SER A 565 -6.43 10.54 -19.90
C SER A 565 -7.43 9.50 -20.40
N ASP A 566 -8.00 9.64 -21.60
CA ASP A 566 -9.10 8.79 -22.07
C ASP A 566 -8.67 7.93 -23.28
N ARG A 567 -8.64 6.61 -23.07
CA ARG A 567 -8.35 5.62 -24.13
C ARG A 567 -9.60 5.22 -24.94
N GLY A 568 -10.78 5.70 -24.55
CA GLY A 568 -12.07 5.35 -25.15
C GLY A 568 -12.54 6.28 -26.28
N VAL A 569 -11.72 7.26 -26.68
CA VAL A 569 -12.04 8.26 -27.71
C VAL A 569 -10.96 8.36 -28.78
N GLU A 570 -11.33 8.79 -29.99
CA GLU A 570 -10.37 9.05 -31.07
C GLU A 570 -9.33 10.09 -30.63
N SER A 571 -8.04 9.84 -30.94
CA SER A 571 -6.95 10.73 -30.54
C SER A 571 -6.02 11.10 -31.71
N PRO A 572 -5.53 12.36 -31.78
CA PRO A 572 -4.49 12.73 -32.74
C PRO A 572 -3.23 11.87 -32.59
N ALA A 573 -2.88 11.50 -31.35
CA ALA A 573 -1.71 10.68 -31.05
C ALA A 573 -1.80 9.27 -31.64
N GLY A 574 -2.90 8.54 -31.40
CA GLY A 574 -3.10 7.21 -32.00
C GLY A 574 -3.14 7.26 -33.53
N ASN A 575 -3.76 8.30 -34.10
CA ASN A 575 -3.80 8.53 -35.54
C ASN A 575 -2.41 8.85 -36.13
N LEU A 576 -1.56 9.61 -35.42
CA LEU A 576 -0.20 9.92 -35.85
C LEU A 576 0.64 8.66 -35.95
N VAL A 577 0.56 7.80 -34.93
CA VAL A 577 1.31 6.54 -34.93
C VAL A 577 0.84 5.65 -36.07
N ALA A 578 -0.47 5.52 -36.28
CA ALA A 578 -1.00 4.75 -37.41
C ALA A 578 -0.54 5.34 -38.77
N ASP A 579 -0.43 6.67 -38.91
CA ASP A 579 0.12 7.31 -40.11
C ASP A 579 1.59 6.97 -40.33
N ALA A 580 2.40 7.02 -39.27
CA ALA A 580 3.82 6.68 -39.32
C ALA A 580 4.05 5.21 -39.70
N GLN A 581 3.27 4.30 -39.11
CA GLN A 581 3.33 2.86 -39.43
C GLN A 581 2.93 2.58 -40.88
N LEU A 582 1.83 3.19 -41.36
CA LEU A 582 1.40 3.04 -42.74
C LEU A 582 2.47 3.59 -43.70
N TRP A 583 3.04 4.76 -43.42
CA TRP A 583 4.09 5.35 -44.25
C TRP A 583 5.31 4.44 -44.34
N ALA A 584 5.83 3.95 -43.20
CA ALA A 584 7.01 3.10 -43.13
C ALA A 584 6.83 1.77 -43.89
N THR A 585 5.61 1.23 -43.90
CA THR A 585 5.30 -0.08 -44.51
C THR A 585 4.65 0.01 -45.89
N SER A 586 4.37 1.22 -46.40
CA SER A 586 3.74 1.44 -47.70
C SER A 586 4.54 0.86 -48.87
N ALA A 587 5.87 0.88 -48.80
CA ALA A 587 6.75 0.26 -49.79
C ALA A 587 6.60 -1.27 -49.88
N SER A 588 6.16 -1.89 -48.78
CA SER A 588 5.80 -3.32 -48.68
C SER A 588 4.33 -3.59 -49.03
N GLY A 589 3.61 -2.59 -49.52
CA GLY A 589 2.24 -2.70 -50.00
C GLY A 589 1.15 -2.47 -48.96
N ALA A 590 1.49 -2.05 -47.74
CA ALA A 590 0.51 -1.69 -46.72
C ALA A 590 -0.46 -0.60 -47.21
N GLN A 591 -1.74 -0.76 -46.88
CA GLN A 591 -2.82 0.13 -47.31
C GLN A 591 -3.58 0.75 -46.13
N ILE A 592 -3.57 0.07 -44.98
CA ILE A 592 -4.26 0.45 -43.76
C ILE A 592 -3.29 0.18 -42.60
N ALA A 593 -3.27 1.05 -41.59
CA ALA A 593 -2.63 0.73 -40.31
C ALA A 593 -3.52 1.07 -39.12
N PHE A 594 -3.33 0.32 -38.04
CA PHE A 594 -4.04 0.51 -36.76
C PHE A 594 -3.06 0.62 -35.61
N MET A 595 -3.44 1.42 -34.60
CA MET A 595 -2.70 1.55 -33.36
C MET A 595 -3.65 1.44 -32.17
N ASN A 596 -3.29 0.61 -31.18
CA ASN A 596 -4.04 0.53 -29.93
C ASN A 596 -3.72 1.73 -29.02
N PRO A 597 -4.71 2.29 -28.31
CA PRO A 597 -4.50 3.50 -27.51
C PRO A 597 -3.57 3.24 -26.30
N GLY A 598 -3.48 2.00 -25.83
CA GLY A 598 -2.59 1.60 -24.74
C GLY A 598 -1.11 1.62 -25.11
N GLY A 599 -0.79 1.48 -26.40
CA GLY A 599 0.57 1.52 -26.93
C GLY A 599 1.17 2.94 -27.05
N VAL A 600 0.38 3.98 -26.84
CA VAL A 600 0.84 5.39 -26.83
C VAL A 600 0.88 5.91 -25.39
N ARG A 601 2.07 6.20 -24.88
CA ARG A 601 2.30 6.35 -23.42
C ARG A 601 2.48 7.78 -22.92
N SER A 602 2.69 8.73 -23.81
CA SER A 602 2.71 10.16 -23.49
C SER A 602 2.02 10.99 -24.56
N ASP A 603 1.90 12.29 -24.31
CA ASP A 603 1.52 13.26 -25.33
C ASP A 603 2.80 13.91 -25.89
N LEU A 604 2.79 14.36 -27.14
CA LEU A 604 3.84 15.26 -27.64
C LEU A 604 3.39 16.70 -27.45
N ARG A 605 4.15 17.47 -26.67
CA ARG A 605 3.81 18.86 -26.34
C ARG A 605 4.61 19.82 -27.20
N TYR A 606 3.93 20.87 -27.67
CA TYR A 606 4.56 21.92 -28.45
C TYR A 606 5.46 22.80 -27.59
N LEU A 607 5.08 23.06 -26.35
CA LEU A 607 5.98 23.76 -25.43
C LEU A 607 7.17 22.84 -25.11
N GLN A 608 8.38 23.37 -25.24
CA GLN A 608 9.60 22.61 -24.92
C GLN A 608 9.55 22.02 -23.49
N SER A 609 10.02 20.80 -23.34
CA SER A 609 10.21 20.13 -22.06
C SER A 609 11.57 20.49 -21.43
N ALA A 610 12.57 20.80 -22.25
CA ALA A 610 13.88 21.26 -21.81
C ALA A 610 14.44 22.41 -22.67
N GLY A 611 15.62 22.23 -23.25
CA GLY A 611 16.38 23.27 -23.97
C GLY A 611 16.34 23.14 -25.50
N GLU A 612 15.52 22.23 -26.02
CA GLU A 612 15.41 21.87 -27.44
C GLU A 612 14.68 22.93 -28.28
N GLY A 613 13.85 23.78 -27.67
CA GLY A 613 13.04 24.80 -28.34
C GLY A 613 11.61 24.35 -28.65
N ASP A 614 10.67 25.30 -28.65
CA ASP A 614 9.26 25.01 -28.90
C ASP A 614 9.02 24.27 -30.21
N GLY A 615 8.19 23.23 -30.14
CA GLY A 615 7.78 22.37 -31.23
C GLY A 615 8.84 21.35 -31.62
N VAL A 616 10.04 21.35 -31.05
CA VAL A 616 11.06 20.33 -31.32
C VAL A 616 10.71 19.05 -30.57
N VAL A 617 10.68 17.93 -31.28
CA VAL A 617 10.53 16.60 -30.69
C VAL A 617 11.90 15.94 -30.65
N THR A 618 12.31 15.50 -29.47
CA THR A 618 13.55 14.75 -29.24
C THR A 618 13.31 13.24 -29.34
N TYR A 619 14.38 12.45 -29.50
CA TYR A 619 14.30 11.00 -29.52
C TYR A 619 13.72 10.44 -28.21
N GLY A 620 14.05 11.05 -27.07
CA GLY A 620 13.52 10.68 -25.76
C GLY A 620 12.02 10.96 -25.63
N GLU A 621 11.53 12.06 -26.18
CA GLU A 621 10.08 12.34 -26.23
C GLU A 621 9.35 11.36 -27.16
N ALA A 622 9.92 11.06 -28.33
CA ALA A 622 9.38 10.05 -29.24
C ALA A 622 9.38 8.63 -28.62
N PHE A 623 10.45 8.27 -27.89
CA PHE A 623 10.53 7.01 -27.16
C PHE A 623 9.47 6.96 -26.05
N THR A 624 9.38 8.01 -25.23
CA THR A 624 8.37 8.06 -24.16
C THR A 624 6.94 8.00 -24.71
N PHE A 625 6.74 8.45 -25.95
CA PHE A 625 5.49 8.36 -26.68
C PHE A 625 5.17 6.93 -27.16
N GLN A 626 6.17 6.17 -27.64
CA GLN A 626 6.09 4.74 -28.01
C GLN A 626 7.27 3.92 -27.42
N PRO A 627 7.20 3.46 -26.16
CA PRO A 627 8.38 2.94 -25.44
C PRO A 627 8.61 1.43 -25.58
N PHE A 628 7.68 0.69 -26.17
CA PHE A 628 7.71 -0.78 -26.16
C PHE A 628 8.65 -1.41 -27.20
N GLY A 629 9.19 -0.61 -28.13
CA GLY A 629 10.09 -1.12 -29.17
C GLY A 629 9.47 -2.22 -30.04
N ASN A 630 8.14 -2.21 -30.21
CA ASN A 630 7.41 -3.22 -30.96
C ASN A 630 7.92 -3.34 -32.40
N THR A 631 7.71 -4.52 -32.99
CA THR A 631 7.94 -4.72 -34.42
C THR A 631 6.66 -4.49 -35.21
N LEU A 632 6.73 -3.80 -36.34
CA LEU A 632 5.62 -3.64 -37.26
C LEU A 632 5.42 -4.92 -38.07
N VAL A 633 4.18 -5.35 -38.20
CA VAL A 633 3.80 -6.58 -38.87
C VAL A 633 2.76 -6.25 -39.94
N THR A 634 3.09 -6.56 -41.19
CA THR A 634 2.22 -6.30 -42.35
C THR A 634 1.72 -7.61 -42.94
N TYR A 635 0.40 -7.78 -43.06
CA TYR A 635 -0.20 -9.01 -43.58
C TYR A 635 -1.58 -8.77 -44.23
N PRO A 636 -2.03 -9.68 -45.12
CA PRO A 636 -3.31 -9.55 -45.79
C PRO A 636 -4.49 -9.86 -44.85
N MET A 637 -5.48 -8.97 -44.80
CA MET A 637 -6.77 -9.17 -44.14
C MET A 637 -7.92 -8.99 -45.12
N THR A 638 -8.98 -9.77 -44.98
CA THR A 638 -10.24 -9.52 -45.69
C THR A 638 -10.94 -8.29 -45.12
N GLY A 639 -11.76 -7.60 -45.93
CA GLY A 639 -12.59 -6.51 -45.42
C GLY A 639 -13.49 -6.93 -44.26
N ALA A 640 -13.98 -8.17 -44.25
CA ALA A 640 -14.75 -8.74 -43.15
C ALA A 640 -13.94 -8.88 -41.85
N GLN A 641 -12.67 -9.31 -41.94
CA GLN A 641 -11.78 -9.36 -40.77
C GLN A 641 -11.48 -7.97 -40.22
N ILE A 642 -11.28 -6.97 -41.10
CA ILE A 642 -11.08 -5.57 -40.70
C ILE A 642 -12.31 -5.04 -39.95
N ILE A 643 -13.51 -5.30 -40.48
CA ILE A 643 -14.77 -4.94 -39.79
C ILE A 643 -14.85 -5.60 -38.41
N SER A 644 -14.54 -6.89 -38.33
CA SER A 644 -14.56 -7.63 -37.07
C SER A 644 -13.59 -7.06 -36.03
N VAL A 645 -12.38 -6.64 -36.42
CA VAL A 645 -11.43 -5.96 -35.52
C VAL A 645 -12.04 -4.65 -34.98
N LEU A 646 -12.66 -3.85 -35.84
CA LEU A 646 -13.26 -2.58 -35.38
C LEU A 646 -14.43 -2.81 -34.42
N GLU A 647 -15.12 -3.94 -34.53
CA GLU A 647 -16.19 -4.36 -33.62
C GLU A 647 -15.64 -4.94 -32.29
N GLN A 648 -14.34 -5.26 -32.21
CA GLN A 648 -13.66 -5.76 -31.00
C GLN A 648 -13.19 -4.66 -30.04
N GLN A 649 -13.61 -3.41 -30.23
CA GLN A 649 -13.18 -2.30 -29.37
C GLN A 649 -13.82 -2.32 -27.96
N CYS A 650 -14.88 -3.11 -27.71
CA CYS A 650 -15.33 -3.41 -26.34
C CYS A 650 -14.35 -4.38 -25.67
N GLN A 651 -13.97 -4.10 -24.42
CA GLN A 651 -13.14 -4.99 -23.60
C GLN A 651 -13.99 -5.97 -22.78
N PRO A 652 -13.41 -7.06 -22.25
CA PRO A 652 -14.11 -8.00 -21.39
C PRO A 652 -14.87 -7.33 -20.25
N LEU A 653 -16.01 -7.91 -19.86
CA LEU A 653 -16.84 -7.37 -18.78
C LEU A 653 -16.02 -7.22 -17.49
N GLY A 654 -16.16 -6.08 -16.82
CA GLY A 654 -15.43 -5.78 -15.59
C GLY A 654 -14.06 -5.12 -15.80
N SER A 655 -13.60 -4.99 -17.05
CA SER A 655 -12.36 -4.26 -17.35
C SER A 655 -12.40 -2.82 -16.83
N SER A 656 -11.32 -2.37 -16.19
CA SER A 656 -11.15 -0.97 -15.74
C SER A 656 -11.29 0.04 -16.87
N ARG A 657 -11.01 -0.40 -18.11
CA ARG A 657 -11.19 0.35 -19.36
C ARG A 657 -12.15 -0.42 -20.27
N PRO A 658 -13.47 -0.15 -20.24
CA PRO A 658 -14.45 -0.97 -20.94
C PRO A 658 -14.40 -0.86 -22.48
N PHE A 659 -13.72 0.15 -23.02
CA PHE A 659 -13.62 0.40 -24.45
C PHE A 659 -12.23 0.97 -24.81
N LEU A 660 -11.61 0.43 -25.86
CA LEU A 660 -10.32 0.90 -26.39
C LEU A 660 -10.51 1.39 -27.82
N HIS A 661 -10.33 2.69 -28.02
CA HIS A 661 -10.49 3.31 -29.33
C HIS A 661 -9.22 3.17 -30.17
N LEU A 662 -9.29 2.40 -31.26
CA LEU A 662 -8.19 2.23 -32.21
C LEU A 662 -7.89 3.55 -32.93
N GLY A 663 -6.61 3.93 -32.99
CA GLY A 663 -6.10 4.89 -33.95
C GLY A 663 -6.08 4.25 -35.34
N VAL A 664 -6.47 5.02 -36.36
CA VAL A 664 -6.55 4.53 -37.74
C VAL A 664 -5.75 5.41 -38.67
N SER A 665 -5.06 4.84 -39.65
CA SER A 665 -4.23 5.60 -40.61
C SER A 665 -5.04 6.52 -41.53
N ASN A 666 -4.40 7.58 -42.02
CA ASN A 666 -4.99 8.57 -42.91
C ASN A 666 -5.60 7.91 -44.16
N GLY A 667 -6.81 8.35 -44.52
CA GLY A 667 -7.58 7.78 -45.62
C GLY A 667 -8.49 6.61 -45.23
N PHE A 668 -8.35 6.02 -44.02
CA PHE A 668 -9.29 5.05 -43.48
C PHE A 668 -10.34 5.76 -42.61
N THR A 669 -11.63 5.53 -42.87
CA THR A 669 -12.72 6.16 -42.12
C THR A 669 -13.88 5.20 -41.88
N TYR A 670 -14.59 5.33 -40.76
CA TYR A 670 -15.80 4.55 -40.48
C TYR A 670 -16.75 5.26 -39.51
N ASP A 671 -18.01 4.83 -39.49
CA ASP A 671 -18.97 5.20 -38.46
C ASP A 671 -18.99 4.12 -37.37
N LEU A 672 -19.03 4.53 -36.10
CA LEU A 672 -19.01 3.66 -34.93
C LEU A 672 -20.27 3.89 -34.08
N ALA A 673 -21.05 2.85 -33.80
CA ALA A 673 -22.09 2.88 -32.77
C ALA A 673 -21.71 1.93 -31.63
N LYS A 674 -21.76 2.39 -30.38
CA LYS A 674 -21.43 1.57 -29.19
C LYS A 674 -22.53 1.63 -28.13
N THR A 675 -22.72 0.53 -27.42
CA THR A 675 -23.69 0.45 -26.31
C THR A 675 -22.98 0.29 -24.98
N ILE A 676 -23.17 1.26 -24.08
CA ILE A 676 -22.67 1.21 -22.71
C ILE A 676 -23.83 0.89 -21.76
N ALA A 677 -23.71 -0.22 -21.02
CA ALA A 677 -24.69 -0.65 -20.03
C ALA A 677 -23.99 -0.96 -18.71
N GLY A 678 -24.43 -0.34 -17.62
CA GLY A 678 -23.83 -0.55 -16.30
C GLY A 678 -22.33 -0.23 -16.25
N GLY A 679 -21.88 0.80 -16.96
CA GLY A 679 -20.46 1.18 -17.06
C GLY A 679 -19.61 0.32 -18.00
N ASN A 680 -20.17 -0.76 -18.56
CA ASN A 680 -19.46 -1.68 -19.45
C ASN A 680 -19.85 -1.47 -20.92
N CYS A 681 -18.90 -1.67 -21.83
CA CYS A 681 -19.18 -1.76 -23.25
C CYS A 681 -19.75 -3.15 -23.55
N THR A 682 -20.93 -3.20 -24.16
CA THR A 682 -21.63 -4.47 -24.42
C THR A 682 -21.71 -4.82 -25.90
N SER A 683 -21.60 -3.83 -26.78
CA SER A 683 -21.54 -4.06 -28.22
C SER A 683 -20.97 -2.85 -28.96
N VAL A 684 -20.26 -3.12 -30.06
CA VAL A 684 -19.87 -2.16 -31.08
C VAL A 684 -20.45 -2.62 -32.41
N THR A 685 -20.92 -1.70 -33.23
CA THR A 685 -21.25 -1.95 -34.63
C THR A 685 -20.62 -0.86 -35.48
N VAL A 686 -20.00 -1.27 -36.59
CA VAL A 686 -19.39 -0.31 -37.53
C VAL A 686 -20.14 -0.28 -38.86
N SER A 687 -20.19 0.92 -39.45
CA SER A 687 -20.79 1.11 -40.77
C SER A 687 -20.01 2.15 -41.58
N ASN A 688 -20.36 2.34 -42.85
CA ASN A 688 -19.70 3.31 -43.73
C ASN A 688 -18.17 3.22 -43.77
N VAL A 689 -17.61 2.01 -43.58
CA VAL A 689 -16.16 1.76 -43.61
C VAL A 689 -15.62 2.03 -45.00
N LYS A 690 -14.65 2.95 -45.10
CA LYS A 690 -14.07 3.40 -46.37
C LYS A 690 -12.54 3.46 -46.28
N LEU A 691 -11.91 3.13 -47.39
CA LEU A 691 -10.49 3.37 -47.66
C LEU A 691 -10.38 4.35 -48.84
N ASN A 692 -9.77 5.50 -48.61
CA ASN A 692 -9.60 6.59 -49.58
C ASN A 692 -10.93 7.03 -50.22
N GLY A 693 -12.00 7.09 -49.41
CA GLY A 693 -13.35 7.44 -49.84
C GLY A 693 -14.12 6.33 -50.57
N VAL A 694 -13.50 5.18 -50.83
CA VAL A 694 -14.14 4.00 -51.45
C VAL A 694 -14.62 3.05 -50.36
N ALA A 695 -15.86 2.59 -50.46
CA ALA A 695 -16.41 1.61 -49.51
C ALA A 695 -15.57 0.33 -49.47
N LEU A 696 -15.28 -0.16 -48.26
CA LEU A 696 -14.54 -1.39 -48.05
C LEU A 696 -15.35 -2.58 -48.57
N ASN A 697 -14.75 -3.44 -49.39
CA ASN A 697 -15.40 -4.66 -49.87
C ASN A 697 -15.10 -5.79 -48.87
N PRO A 698 -16.12 -6.40 -48.24
CA PRO A 698 -15.92 -7.39 -47.18
C PRO A 698 -15.18 -8.66 -47.64
N VAL A 699 -15.21 -8.98 -48.94
CA VAL A 699 -14.55 -10.18 -49.49
C VAL A 699 -13.17 -9.86 -50.07
N ALA A 700 -12.88 -8.59 -50.38
CA ALA A 700 -11.57 -8.20 -50.90
C ALA A 700 -10.52 -8.25 -49.78
N THR A 701 -9.27 -8.47 -50.19
CA THR A 701 -8.11 -8.46 -49.31
C THR A 701 -7.40 -7.11 -49.36
N TYR A 702 -6.97 -6.64 -48.19
CA TYR A 702 -6.22 -5.41 -48.00
C TYR A 702 -4.97 -5.74 -47.18
N MET A 703 -3.84 -5.12 -47.52
CA MET A 703 -2.64 -5.24 -46.70
C MET A 703 -2.74 -4.30 -45.50
N VAL A 704 -2.69 -4.86 -44.31
CA VAL A 704 -2.83 -4.14 -43.03
C VAL A 704 -1.51 -4.22 -42.27
N THR A 705 -1.09 -3.10 -41.69
CA THR A 705 0.06 -3.02 -40.78
C THR A 705 -0.41 -2.71 -39.36
N VAL A 706 0.13 -3.43 -38.39
CA VAL A 706 -0.04 -3.14 -36.96
C VAL A 706 1.26 -3.41 -36.22
N ASN A 707 1.37 -3.04 -34.95
CA ASN A 707 2.43 -3.55 -34.09
C ASN A 707 2.24 -5.06 -33.81
N ASN A 708 3.32 -5.77 -33.46
CA ASN A 708 3.29 -7.22 -33.21
C ASN A 708 2.34 -7.61 -32.06
N PHE A 709 2.23 -6.78 -31.03
CA PHE A 709 1.26 -6.95 -29.95
C PHE A 709 -0.18 -7.11 -30.49
N LEU A 710 -0.63 -6.17 -31.32
CA LEU A 710 -1.93 -6.29 -32.00
C LEU A 710 -1.97 -7.45 -32.98
N ALA A 711 -0.88 -7.71 -33.72
CA ALA A 711 -0.82 -8.83 -34.66
C ALA A 711 -1.03 -10.19 -33.98
N ASP A 712 -0.63 -10.33 -32.72
CA ASP A 712 -0.81 -11.53 -31.91
C ASP A 712 -2.19 -11.58 -31.23
N GLY A 713 -3.00 -10.53 -31.35
CA GLY A 713 -4.36 -10.45 -30.81
C GLY A 713 -4.47 -9.73 -29.46
N GLY A 714 -3.43 -9.00 -29.05
CA GLY A 714 -3.41 -8.22 -27.81
C GLY A 714 -4.55 -7.19 -27.71
N ASP A 715 -4.80 -6.69 -26.49
CA ASP A 715 -5.93 -5.79 -26.17
C ASP A 715 -7.30 -6.38 -26.58
N ASN A 716 -7.41 -7.72 -26.61
CA ASN A 716 -8.58 -8.48 -27.04
C ASN A 716 -8.98 -8.30 -28.52
N PHE A 717 -8.10 -7.77 -29.37
CA PHE A 717 -8.30 -7.70 -30.83
C PHE A 717 -8.00 -9.04 -31.52
N THR A 718 -8.60 -10.11 -31.01
CA THR A 718 -8.30 -11.52 -31.37
C THR A 718 -8.38 -11.82 -32.87
N THR A 719 -9.16 -11.07 -33.64
CA THR A 719 -9.28 -11.28 -35.09
C THR A 719 -7.94 -11.06 -35.81
N PHE A 720 -7.08 -10.16 -35.33
CA PHE A 720 -5.72 -10.02 -35.86
C PHE A 720 -4.91 -11.32 -35.70
N GLY A 721 -4.95 -11.93 -34.50
CA GLY A 721 -4.25 -13.18 -34.19
C GLY A 721 -4.70 -14.38 -35.01
N THR A 722 -5.94 -14.37 -35.54
CA THR A 722 -6.45 -15.46 -36.40
C THR A 722 -5.83 -15.49 -37.81
N VAL A 723 -5.12 -14.44 -38.21
CA VAL A 723 -4.57 -14.35 -39.58
C VAL A 723 -3.30 -15.20 -39.71
N THR A 724 -3.45 -16.33 -40.39
CA THR A 724 -2.39 -17.31 -40.64
C THR A 724 -1.55 -17.03 -41.88
N ALA A 725 -1.87 -15.96 -42.62
CA ALA A 725 -1.09 -15.56 -43.78
C ALA A 725 0.34 -15.15 -43.38
N PRO A 726 1.33 -15.29 -44.28
CA PRO A 726 2.69 -14.86 -44.00
C PRO A 726 2.73 -13.39 -43.57
N ARG A 727 3.41 -13.15 -42.44
CA ARG A 727 3.63 -11.82 -41.86
C ARG A 727 4.92 -11.24 -42.42
N LEU A 728 4.85 -10.02 -42.96
CA LEU A 728 6.00 -9.26 -43.39
C LEU A 728 6.50 -8.40 -42.23
N ASP A 729 7.80 -8.42 -42.01
CA ASP A 729 8.47 -7.53 -41.06
C ASP A 729 8.50 -6.10 -41.62
N GLY A 730 7.91 -5.18 -40.87
CA GLY A 730 7.85 -3.75 -41.17
C GLY A 730 8.90 -2.92 -40.44
N GLY A 731 9.78 -3.54 -39.66
CA GLY A 731 10.79 -2.89 -38.83
C GLY A 731 10.26 -2.40 -37.48
N ASN A 732 11.08 -1.66 -36.74
CA ASN A 732 10.75 -1.15 -35.41
C ASN A 732 9.77 0.04 -35.47
N ASP A 733 8.78 0.05 -34.58
CA ASP A 733 7.69 1.04 -34.55
C ASP A 733 8.16 2.45 -34.16
N LEU A 734 9.05 2.58 -33.17
CA LEU A 734 9.65 3.84 -32.79
C LEU A 734 10.49 4.43 -33.92
N LEU A 735 11.29 3.62 -34.62
CA LEU A 735 12.03 4.08 -35.80
C LEU A 735 11.08 4.55 -36.92
N ALA A 736 9.93 3.89 -37.11
CA ALA A 736 8.91 4.36 -38.04
C ALA A 736 8.40 5.76 -37.68
N LEU A 737 8.08 5.99 -36.39
CA LEU A 737 7.66 7.30 -35.89
C LEU A 737 8.76 8.38 -36.04
N VAL A 738 9.98 8.07 -35.60
CA VAL A 738 11.13 8.99 -35.67
C VAL A 738 11.40 9.41 -37.12
N ASN A 739 11.42 8.45 -38.05
CA ASN A 739 11.64 8.74 -39.47
C ASN A 739 10.48 9.54 -40.08
N TYR A 740 9.24 9.28 -39.65
CA TYR A 740 8.07 10.04 -40.07
C TYR A 740 8.15 11.50 -39.60
N LEU A 741 8.44 11.73 -38.32
CA LEU A 741 8.63 13.07 -37.75
C LEU A 741 9.73 13.86 -38.48
N GLY A 742 10.85 13.21 -38.80
CA GLY A 742 11.95 13.84 -39.54
C GLY A 742 11.59 14.15 -41.00
N THR A 743 10.84 13.26 -41.65
CA THR A 743 10.47 13.41 -43.07
C THR A 743 9.37 14.47 -43.28
N PHE A 744 8.41 14.55 -42.38
CA PHE A 744 7.22 15.40 -42.51
C PHE A 744 7.24 16.64 -41.59
N SER A 745 8.41 17.00 -41.06
CA SER A 745 8.58 18.17 -40.19
C SER A 745 8.21 19.50 -40.92
N PRO A 746 7.40 20.39 -40.30
CA PRO A 746 6.69 20.21 -39.04
C PRO A 746 5.40 19.37 -39.22
N VAL A 747 5.16 18.43 -38.30
CA VAL A 747 3.97 17.58 -38.28
C VAL A 747 2.83 18.28 -37.52
N ALA A 748 1.66 18.39 -38.15
CA ALA A 748 0.45 18.88 -37.47
C ALA A 748 -0.28 17.74 -36.75
N PRO A 749 -1.03 18.03 -35.66
CA PRO A 749 -1.88 17.03 -35.03
C PRO A 749 -2.86 16.45 -36.05
N PRO A 750 -2.91 15.11 -36.23
CA PRO A 750 -3.89 14.49 -37.11
C PRO A 750 -5.33 14.83 -36.71
N SER A 751 -6.21 14.96 -37.70
CA SER A 751 -7.63 15.22 -37.44
C SER A 751 -8.30 14.01 -36.77
N ILE A 752 -9.21 14.30 -35.83
CA ILE A 752 -10.06 13.32 -35.12
C ILE A 752 -11.45 13.22 -35.77
N ASN A 753 -11.46 13.11 -37.08
CA ASN A 753 -12.67 12.94 -37.88
C ASN A 753 -12.57 11.70 -38.78
N ARG A 754 -11.67 10.78 -38.43
CA ARG A 754 -11.55 9.50 -39.15
C ARG A 754 -12.64 8.55 -38.66
N VAL A 755 -13.10 8.71 -37.42
CA VAL A 755 -14.21 7.96 -36.85
C VAL A 755 -15.36 8.90 -36.55
N ASN A 756 -16.56 8.54 -37.01
CA ASN A 756 -17.78 9.26 -36.72
C ASN A 756 -18.61 8.44 -35.72
N GLU A 757 -18.53 8.79 -34.45
CA GLU A 757 -19.29 8.13 -33.39
C GLU A 757 -20.77 8.53 -33.49
N LEU A 758 -21.60 7.52 -33.75
CA LEU A 758 -23.05 7.62 -33.85
C LEU A 758 -23.70 7.56 -32.45
N PRO A 759 -24.88 8.18 -32.28
CA PRO A 759 -25.59 8.20 -31.00
C PRO A 759 -26.03 6.83 -30.49
#